data_AF-A0A7C2WRF2-F1
#
_entry.id   AF-A0A7C2WRF2-F1
#
_cell.length_a   1.000
_cell.length_b   1.000
_cell.length_c   1.000
_cell.angle_alpha   90.00
_cell.angle_beta   90.00
_cell.angle_gamma   90.00
#
_symmetry.space_group_name_H-M   'P 1'
#
loop_
_entity.id
_entity.type
_entity.pdbx_description
1 polymer ?
#
loop_
_entity_poly.entity_id
_entity_poly.type
_entity_poly.pdbx_seq_one_letter_code
_entity_poly.pdbx_strand_id
1 'polypeptide(L)'
;MNSRRSWLTIIVIVLAVVLCILRWQVPERTLIYTGAQALFDSFFALALLGFILLLAGGLGLKVQRRLGTTTNSTALEQAVFGVAIGLGILAYGVLILGLVGFLTSTAILIWLVLAGAIAWPEWTEIIEQLLARVTSRSFSWVGTRSYLIYFLLLGCIFMILAIPQALAPPWDYDALVYHLQAPKLFLQAGRIKLLPDVFQANGPATVEMLYTLGLAFGTDAFAKLIYLTYATILVMATAAFGHRYLGKNRGWIAAAVLLGTPILLVWTNLANADMGWALYEFLAIYALIRFRESGRKSWLTLAGLVMGWALGSKYLALGGIGTLCLWLLWHSMRGERRVNIQSVISFGLTACLLGLPWYLKNGILSGNPFYPLLLGGPGWSADRLAMLMRFQFSFGDGKTLADYLLLPLRLYTHHSLFGTYMTRIEFPNLLFPVVLLYPLLRRDRVWDALAGITGLRFIMWALTSQVTRYLLPLFPGLSLLTIFVLLRLGRLIRASVVRHILGAGLLGGLVVTTLVYQIIFFWSISPLAVVLGLESKDAFLQRTVYDYPALKYAQDQLPTDARIMMMWDGQGYYCDQRCLPDAEQAQWTLISNTIYEPLSLASALKERGVTHMLLSMEGLNFLLQHDPMGQHLAAAELYLHQFRQACTRELYRDQYMILDEITCH
;
A
#
# COMPACT_ATOMS: atom_id res chain seq x y z
N MET A 1 -27.69 -32.24 -3.19
CA MET A 1 -26.76 -31.15 -2.77
C MET A 1 -25.29 -31.59 -2.76
N ASN A 2 -24.92 -32.80 -2.29
CA ASN A 2 -23.52 -33.25 -2.23
C ASN A 2 -22.82 -33.44 -3.59
N SER A 3 -23.52 -33.90 -4.64
CA SER A 3 -22.91 -34.09 -5.98
C SER A 3 -22.48 -32.77 -6.63
N ARG A 4 -23.33 -31.73 -6.58
CA ARG A 4 -23.06 -30.40 -7.15
C ARG A 4 -21.85 -29.71 -6.51
N ARG A 5 -21.70 -29.83 -5.18
CA ARG A 5 -20.55 -29.26 -4.46
C ARG A 5 -19.24 -30.00 -4.76
N SER A 6 -19.30 -31.32 -4.98
CA SER A 6 -18.13 -32.11 -5.36
C SER A 6 -17.59 -31.71 -6.73
N TRP A 7 -18.47 -31.46 -7.71
CA TRP A 7 -18.07 -30.97 -9.04
C TRP A 7 -17.43 -29.59 -9.01
N LEU A 8 -18.00 -28.64 -8.24
CA LEU A 8 -17.40 -27.31 -8.11
C LEU A 8 -15.99 -27.37 -7.52
N THR A 9 -15.74 -28.27 -6.56
CA THR A 9 -14.41 -28.46 -5.94
C THR A 9 -13.36 -28.87 -6.96
N ILE A 10 -13.71 -29.82 -7.81
CA ILE A 10 -12.86 -30.24 -8.93
C ILE A 10 -12.59 -29.04 -9.85
N ILE A 11 -13.61 -28.23 -10.15
CA ILE A 11 -13.46 -27.05 -11.02
C ILE A 11 -12.44 -26.03 -10.49
N VAL A 12 -12.39 -25.75 -9.18
CA VAL A 12 -11.43 -24.75 -8.64
C VAL A 12 -10.01 -25.29 -8.61
N ILE A 13 -9.81 -26.58 -8.29
CA ILE A 13 -8.50 -27.22 -8.39
C ILE A 13 -8.04 -27.23 -9.86
N VAL A 14 -8.94 -27.62 -10.77
CA VAL A 14 -8.70 -27.58 -12.21
C VAL A 14 -8.39 -26.16 -12.66
N LEU A 15 -9.08 -25.12 -12.15
CA LEU A 15 -8.83 -23.73 -12.52
C LEU A 15 -7.42 -23.27 -12.13
N ALA A 16 -6.95 -23.62 -10.93
CA ALA A 16 -5.59 -23.31 -10.48
C ALA A 16 -4.53 -23.94 -11.41
N VAL A 17 -4.72 -25.22 -11.73
CA VAL A 17 -3.85 -25.98 -12.63
C VAL A 17 -3.92 -25.43 -14.05
N VAL A 18 -5.12 -25.12 -14.55
CA VAL A 18 -5.35 -24.55 -15.88
C VAL A 18 -4.70 -23.18 -16.00
N LEU A 19 -4.82 -22.29 -15.01
CA LEU A 19 -4.11 -21.01 -15.03
C LEU A 19 -2.59 -21.21 -15.13
N CYS A 20 -2.03 -22.17 -14.39
CA CYS A 20 -0.60 -22.47 -14.47
C CYS A 20 -0.20 -23.05 -15.84
N ILE A 21 -0.99 -23.99 -16.37
CA ILE A 21 -0.75 -24.57 -17.71
C ILE A 21 -0.85 -23.49 -18.78
N LEU A 22 -1.87 -22.64 -18.72
CA LEU A 22 -2.06 -21.51 -19.65
C LEU A 22 -0.85 -20.58 -19.62
N ARG A 23 -0.33 -20.27 -18.42
CA ARG A 23 0.85 -19.41 -18.29
C ARG A 23 2.14 -20.09 -18.75
N TRP A 24 2.26 -21.39 -18.55
CA TRP A 24 3.41 -22.15 -19.03
C TRP A 24 3.41 -22.28 -20.56
N GLN A 25 2.24 -22.49 -21.17
CA GLN A 25 2.09 -22.57 -22.63
C GLN A 25 2.22 -21.21 -23.31
N VAL A 26 1.79 -20.13 -22.64
CA VAL A 26 1.90 -18.76 -23.12
C VAL A 26 2.60 -17.91 -22.05
N PRO A 27 3.95 -17.90 -22.05
CA PRO A 27 4.74 -17.09 -21.14
C PRO A 27 4.44 -15.59 -21.27
N GLU A 28 4.92 -14.81 -20.30
CA GLU A 28 4.82 -13.36 -20.39
C GLU A 28 5.47 -12.84 -21.66
N ARG A 29 4.86 -11.83 -22.29
CA ARG A 29 5.46 -11.16 -23.43
C ARG A 29 6.83 -10.56 -23.06
N THR A 30 7.75 -10.55 -24.02
CA THR A 30 9.04 -9.86 -23.84
C THR A 30 8.84 -8.34 -23.78
N LEU A 31 9.82 -7.62 -23.24
CA LEU A 31 9.72 -6.16 -23.07
C LEU A 31 9.48 -5.42 -24.39
N ILE A 32 10.04 -5.91 -25.49
CA ILE A 32 9.96 -5.29 -26.83
C ILE A 32 8.71 -5.69 -27.63
N TYR A 33 7.93 -6.67 -27.15
CA TYR A 33 6.81 -7.23 -27.91
C TYR A 33 5.62 -6.26 -28.00
N THR A 34 5.04 -6.15 -29.20
CA THR A 34 3.73 -5.56 -29.50
C THR A 34 2.83 -6.60 -30.15
N GLY A 35 1.52 -6.56 -29.88
CA GLY A 35 0.54 -7.49 -30.42
C GLY A 35 -0.42 -8.10 -29.40
N ALA A 36 -1.23 -9.07 -29.86
CA ALA A 36 -2.35 -9.62 -29.12
C ALA A 36 -1.98 -10.36 -27.82
N GLN A 37 -0.72 -10.82 -27.66
CA GLN A 37 -0.26 -11.46 -26.43
C GLN A 37 -0.36 -10.51 -25.21
N ALA A 38 -0.33 -9.20 -25.42
CA ALA A 38 -0.57 -8.20 -24.37
C ALA A 38 -1.96 -8.33 -23.72
N LEU A 39 -2.98 -8.63 -24.53
CA LEU A 39 -4.34 -8.87 -24.05
C LEU A 39 -4.42 -10.17 -23.26
N PHE A 40 -3.64 -11.18 -23.65
CA PHE A 40 -3.53 -12.43 -22.89
C PHE A 40 -2.88 -12.20 -21.52
N ASP A 41 -1.78 -11.44 -21.43
CA ASP A 41 -1.16 -11.08 -20.15
C ASP A 41 -2.15 -10.34 -19.23
N SER A 42 -2.91 -9.40 -19.80
CA SER A 42 -3.92 -8.64 -19.08
C SER A 42 -5.06 -9.53 -18.58
N PHE A 43 -5.56 -10.42 -19.44
CA PHE A 43 -6.57 -11.41 -19.08
C PHE A 43 -6.06 -12.35 -17.98
N PHE A 44 -4.82 -12.84 -18.10
CA PHE A 44 -4.20 -13.72 -17.13
C PHE A 44 -4.12 -13.06 -15.75
N ALA A 45 -3.65 -11.81 -15.67
CA ALA A 45 -3.57 -11.06 -14.43
C ALA A 45 -4.95 -10.88 -13.75
N LEU A 46 -5.99 -10.56 -14.53
CA LEU A 46 -7.37 -10.45 -14.04
C LEU A 46 -7.97 -11.79 -13.61
N ALA A 47 -7.69 -12.86 -14.35
CA ALA A 47 -8.15 -14.21 -14.02
C ALA A 47 -7.49 -14.72 -12.73
N LEU A 48 -6.18 -14.49 -12.58
CA LEU A 48 -5.45 -14.78 -11.34
C LEU A 48 -6.02 -13.97 -10.18
N LEU A 49 -6.30 -12.68 -10.35
CA LEU A 49 -6.95 -11.86 -9.33
C LEU A 49 -8.31 -12.44 -8.92
N GLY A 50 -9.18 -12.74 -9.90
CA GLY A 50 -10.49 -13.32 -9.63
C GLY A 50 -10.41 -14.63 -8.84
N PHE A 51 -9.47 -15.49 -9.19
CA PHE A 51 -9.19 -16.74 -8.46
C PHE A 51 -8.73 -16.48 -7.02
N ILE A 52 -7.75 -15.59 -6.83
CA ILE A 52 -7.24 -15.23 -5.49
C ILE A 52 -8.32 -14.61 -4.62
N LEU A 53 -9.17 -13.74 -5.17
CA LEU A 53 -10.28 -13.13 -4.42
C LEU A 53 -11.36 -14.14 -4.04
N LEU A 54 -11.63 -15.14 -4.88
CA LEU A 54 -12.55 -16.22 -4.55
C LEU A 54 -12.01 -17.07 -3.38
N LEU A 55 -10.73 -17.46 -3.44
CA LEU A 55 -10.07 -18.19 -2.36
C LEU A 55 -10.04 -17.37 -1.06
N ALA A 56 -9.69 -16.09 -1.15
CA ALA A 56 -9.69 -15.19 -0.01
C ALA A 56 -11.09 -15.06 0.61
N GLY A 57 -12.12 -14.82 -0.19
CA GLY A 57 -13.51 -14.75 0.26
C GLY A 57 -13.94 -16.03 0.99
N GLY A 58 -13.60 -17.21 0.46
CA GLY A 58 -13.90 -18.49 1.08
C GLY A 58 -13.18 -18.69 2.42
N LEU A 59 -11.86 -18.50 2.45
CA LEU A 59 -11.04 -18.64 3.65
C LEU A 59 -11.50 -17.69 4.76
N GLY A 60 -11.75 -16.43 4.44
CA GLY A 60 -12.20 -15.46 5.43
C GLY A 60 -13.61 -15.72 5.91
N LEU A 61 -14.54 -16.11 5.04
CA LEU A 61 -15.89 -16.52 5.46
C LEU A 61 -15.83 -17.71 6.41
N LYS A 62 -14.93 -18.67 6.16
CA LYS A 62 -14.70 -19.82 7.04
C LYS A 62 -14.24 -19.37 8.43
N VAL A 63 -13.28 -18.46 8.50
CA VAL A 63 -12.81 -17.88 9.78
C VAL A 63 -13.94 -17.13 10.48
N GLN A 64 -14.71 -16.30 9.77
CA GLN A 64 -15.83 -15.58 10.37
C GLN A 64 -16.91 -16.51 10.94
N ARG A 65 -17.20 -17.63 10.25
CA ARG A 65 -18.12 -18.66 10.74
C ARG A 65 -17.61 -19.34 11.99
N ARG A 66 -16.33 -19.71 12.01
CA ARG A 66 -15.67 -20.31 13.18
C ARG A 66 -15.66 -19.38 14.40
N LEU A 67 -15.50 -18.08 14.17
CA LEU A 67 -15.57 -17.06 15.21
C LEU A 67 -17.02 -16.63 15.54
N GLY A 68 -18.02 -17.07 14.77
CA GLY A 68 -19.41 -16.63 14.96
C GLY A 68 -19.63 -15.12 14.73
N THR A 69 -18.78 -14.48 13.93
CA THR A 69 -18.88 -13.05 13.58
C THR A 69 -19.80 -12.81 12.36
N THR A 70 -20.24 -13.87 11.68
CA THR A 70 -21.28 -13.78 10.64
C THR A 70 -22.67 -13.47 11.21
N THR A 71 -22.96 -13.92 12.43
CA THR A 71 -24.24 -13.66 13.09
C THR A 71 -24.41 -12.16 13.35
N ASN A 72 -25.54 -11.59 12.93
CA ASN A 72 -25.85 -10.16 13.00
C ASN A 72 -24.87 -9.26 12.21
N SER A 73 -24.18 -9.80 11.22
CA SER A 73 -23.40 -9.02 10.25
C SER A 73 -24.11 -8.97 8.91
N THR A 74 -24.15 -7.78 8.32
CA THR A 74 -24.67 -7.56 6.97
C THR A 74 -23.81 -8.30 5.93
N ALA A 75 -24.37 -8.55 4.73
CA ALA A 75 -23.62 -9.17 3.65
C ALA A 75 -22.37 -8.37 3.26
N LEU A 76 -22.44 -7.03 3.34
CA LEU A 76 -21.29 -6.17 3.05
C LEU A 76 -20.21 -6.28 4.13
N GLU A 77 -20.59 -6.32 5.42
CA GLU A 77 -19.64 -6.60 6.51
C GLU A 77 -18.96 -7.96 6.34
N GLN A 78 -19.73 -9.00 5.98
CA GLN A 78 -19.18 -10.33 5.72
C GLN A 78 -18.18 -10.30 4.56
N ALA A 79 -18.50 -9.60 3.46
CA ALA A 79 -17.60 -9.49 2.31
C ALA A 79 -16.30 -8.76 2.64
N VAL A 80 -16.36 -7.58 3.26
CA VAL A 80 -15.15 -6.77 3.51
C VAL A 80 -14.19 -7.41 4.51
N PHE A 81 -14.72 -8.01 5.59
CA PHE A 81 -13.91 -8.77 6.53
C PHE A 81 -13.43 -10.08 5.90
N GLY A 82 -14.32 -10.82 5.22
CA GLY A 82 -13.99 -12.10 4.61
C GLY A 82 -12.84 -12.00 3.61
N VAL A 83 -12.94 -11.11 2.62
CA VAL A 83 -11.87 -10.95 1.63
C VAL A 83 -10.56 -10.49 2.29
N ALA A 84 -10.59 -9.53 3.21
CA ALA A 84 -9.38 -9.04 3.89
C ALA A 84 -8.69 -10.13 4.72
N ILE A 85 -9.44 -10.90 5.50
CA ILE A 85 -8.91 -12.03 6.28
C ILE A 85 -8.28 -13.07 5.35
N GLY A 86 -8.97 -13.42 4.26
CA GLY A 86 -8.48 -14.40 3.31
C GLY A 86 -7.18 -13.98 2.62
N LEU A 87 -7.08 -12.71 2.22
CA LEU A 87 -5.84 -12.14 1.66
C LEU A 87 -4.69 -12.25 2.66
N GLY A 88 -4.94 -11.98 3.95
CA GLY A 88 -3.95 -12.11 5.01
C GLY A 88 -3.49 -13.56 5.22
N ILE A 89 -4.41 -14.53 5.13
CA ILE A 89 -4.09 -15.97 5.22
C ILE A 89 -3.25 -16.41 4.01
N LEU A 90 -3.64 -16.01 2.80
CA LEU A 90 -2.92 -16.35 1.57
C LEU A 90 -1.49 -15.80 1.61
N ALA A 91 -1.33 -14.54 2.04
CA ALA A 91 -0.03 -13.92 2.26
C ALA A 91 0.85 -14.69 3.25
N TYR A 92 0.27 -15.15 4.37
CA TYR A 92 1.02 -15.88 5.40
C TYR A 92 1.42 -17.28 4.95
N GLY A 93 0.66 -17.92 4.06
CA GLY A 93 1.13 -19.16 3.43
C GLY A 93 2.40 -18.93 2.60
N VAL A 94 2.46 -17.85 1.82
CA VAL A 94 3.66 -17.47 1.07
C VAL A 94 4.81 -17.11 2.00
N LEU A 95 4.54 -16.37 3.08
CA LEU A 95 5.53 -16.07 4.12
C LEU A 95 6.13 -17.37 4.70
N ILE A 96 5.28 -18.33 5.07
CA ILE A 96 5.73 -19.62 5.63
C ILE A 96 6.63 -20.33 4.62
N LEU A 97 6.22 -20.46 3.35
CA LEU A 97 7.03 -21.05 2.28
C LEU A 97 8.39 -20.33 2.15
N GLY A 98 8.39 -19.00 2.23
CA GLY A 98 9.59 -18.17 2.24
C GLY A 98 10.53 -18.42 3.42
N LEU A 99 9.98 -18.55 4.63
CA LEU A 99 10.77 -18.78 5.84
C LEU A 99 11.37 -20.19 5.90
N VAL A 100 10.68 -21.20 5.36
CA VAL A 100 11.19 -22.59 5.31
C VAL A 100 12.07 -22.88 4.09
N GLY A 101 12.21 -21.93 3.16
CA GLY A 101 13.07 -22.06 1.98
C GLY A 101 12.47 -22.86 0.81
N PHE A 102 11.14 -22.90 0.71
CA PHE A 102 10.41 -23.51 -0.40
C PHE A 102 9.65 -22.48 -1.24
N LEU A 103 10.16 -21.24 -1.36
CA LEU A 103 9.49 -20.18 -2.12
C LEU A 103 9.69 -20.36 -3.62
N THR A 104 8.94 -21.28 -4.20
CA THR A 104 8.93 -21.62 -5.62
C THR A 104 7.52 -21.49 -6.19
N SER A 105 7.39 -21.34 -7.51
CA SER A 105 6.09 -21.30 -8.19
C SER A 105 5.28 -22.59 -7.94
N THR A 106 5.94 -23.75 -7.90
CA THR A 106 5.31 -25.04 -7.58
C THR A 106 4.76 -25.09 -6.15
N ALA A 107 5.55 -24.67 -5.16
CA ALA A 107 5.10 -24.65 -3.76
C ALA A 107 3.96 -23.65 -3.54
N ILE A 108 4.01 -22.50 -4.21
CA ILE A 108 2.93 -21.52 -4.22
C ILE A 108 1.66 -22.12 -4.82
N LEU A 109 1.75 -22.83 -5.95
CA LEU A 109 0.60 -23.53 -6.54
C LEU A 109 0.00 -24.57 -5.57
N ILE A 110 0.85 -25.39 -4.94
CA ILE A 110 0.40 -26.37 -3.93
C ILE A 110 -0.33 -25.66 -2.79
N TRP A 111 0.22 -24.55 -2.30
CA TRP A 111 -0.45 -23.73 -1.27
C TRP A 111 -1.82 -23.23 -1.74
N LEU A 112 -1.94 -22.69 -2.94
CA LEU A 112 -3.22 -22.20 -3.48
C LEU A 112 -4.26 -23.32 -3.64
N VAL A 113 -3.83 -24.51 -4.07
CA VAL A 113 -4.69 -25.71 -4.15
C VAL A 113 -5.15 -26.15 -2.76
N LEU A 114 -4.25 -26.20 -1.77
CA LEU A 114 -4.59 -26.53 -0.39
C LEU A 114 -5.54 -25.50 0.22
N ALA A 115 -5.30 -24.20 0.01
CA ALA A 115 -6.19 -23.13 0.43
C ALA A 115 -7.60 -23.29 -0.17
N GLY A 116 -7.69 -23.60 -1.46
CA GLY A 116 -8.94 -23.91 -2.15
C GLY A 116 -9.65 -25.14 -1.59
N ALA A 117 -8.91 -26.22 -1.34
CA ALA A 117 -9.46 -27.43 -0.73
C ALA A 117 -9.95 -27.17 0.71
N ILE A 118 -9.26 -26.35 1.50
CA ILE A 118 -9.69 -26.01 2.86
C ILE A 118 -10.98 -25.19 2.83
N ALA A 119 -11.09 -24.18 1.96
CA ALA A 119 -12.24 -23.27 1.92
C ALA A 119 -13.39 -23.73 1.00
N TRP A 120 -13.37 -24.99 0.55
CA TRP A 120 -14.30 -25.50 -0.48
C TRP A 120 -15.79 -25.25 -0.21
N PRO A 121 -16.34 -25.46 1.00
CA PRO A 121 -17.77 -25.26 1.22
C PRO A 121 -18.12 -23.77 1.18
N GLU A 122 -17.21 -22.90 1.59
CA GLU A 122 -17.46 -21.46 1.65
C GLU A 122 -17.37 -20.79 0.28
N TRP A 123 -16.33 -21.07 -0.52
CA TRP A 123 -16.25 -20.45 -1.84
C TRP A 123 -17.25 -21.05 -2.83
N THR A 124 -17.65 -22.33 -2.68
CA THR A 124 -18.74 -22.91 -3.50
C THR A 124 -20.06 -22.17 -3.26
N GLU A 125 -20.34 -21.85 -2.00
CA GLU A 125 -21.51 -21.05 -1.64
C GLU A 125 -21.45 -19.63 -2.21
N ILE A 126 -20.27 -19.00 -2.21
CA ILE A 126 -20.07 -17.69 -2.84
C ILE A 126 -20.41 -17.76 -4.33
N ILE A 127 -19.92 -18.77 -5.06
CA ILE A 127 -20.24 -18.97 -6.49
C ILE A 127 -21.74 -19.20 -6.67
N GLU A 128 -22.36 -20.08 -5.88
CA GLU A 128 -23.79 -20.36 -5.97
C GLU A 128 -24.63 -19.09 -5.75
N GLN A 129 -24.27 -18.25 -4.78
CA GLN A 129 -24.93 -16.97 -4.52
C GLN A 129 -24.73 -15.97 -5.67
N LEU A 130 -23.53 -15.89 -6.24
CA LEU A 130 -23.25 -15.02 -7.38
C LEU A 130 -24.03 -15.45 -8.62
N LEU A 131 -24.01 -16.74 -8.95
CA LEU A 131 -24.76 -17.31 -10.07
C LEU A 131 -26.28 -17.14 -9.88
N ALA A 132 -26.79 -17.33 -8.67
CA ALA A 132 -28.20 -17.10 -8.36
C ALA A 132 -28.60 -15.64 -8.59
N ARG A 133 -27.74 -14.67 -8.22
CA ARG A 133 -27.99 -13.23 -8.47
C ARG A 133 -27.95 -12.86 -9.94
N VAL A 134 -27.03 -13.46 -10.70
CA VAL A 134 -26.92 -13.21 -12.15
C VAL A 134 -28.08 -13.82 -12.92
N THR A 135 -28.52 -15.03 -12.54
CA THR A 135 -29.62 -15.74 -13.20
C THR A 135 -31.00 -15.23 -12.76
N SER A 136 -31.12 -14.68 -11.55
CA SER A 136 -32.33 -14.00 -11.14
C SER A 136 -32.49 -12.71 -11.97
N ARG A 137 -33.46 -12.69 -12.90
CA ARG A 137 -33.88 -11.49 -13.66
C ARG A 137 -34.48 -10.37 -12.77
N SER A 138 -34.35 -10.47 -11.46
CA SER A 138 -34.92 -9.54 -10.47
C SER A 138 -34.04 -8.31 -10.20
N PHE A 139 -33.03 -8.03 -11.01
CA PHE A 139 -32.33 -6.75 -10.96
C PHE A 139 -33.21 -5.65 -11.55
N SER A 140 -34.28 -5.31 -10.84
CA SER A 140 -35.13 -4.18 -11.17
C SER A 140 -34.44 -2.91 -10.67
N TRP A 141 -34.02 -2.04 -11.60
CA TRP A 141 -33.65 -0.66 -11.29
C TRP A 141 -34.82 0.13 -10.68
N VAL A 142 -36.04 -0.39 -10.86
CA VAL A 142 -37.29 0.13 -10.29
C VAL A 142 -37.19 0.17 -8.76
N GLY A 143 -37.08 1.38 -8.21
CA GLY A 143 -36.95 1.63 -6.75
C GLY A 143 -35.53 1.94 -6.26
N THR A 144 -34.52 1.87 -7.14
CA THR A 144 -33.15 2.32 -6.80
C THR A 144 -33.12 3.84 -6.77
N ARG A 145 -32.83 4.43 -5.61
CA ARG A 145 -32.76 5.89 -5.48
C ARG A 145 -31.58 6.45 -6.30
N SER A 146 -31.77 7.62 -6.92
CA SER A 146 -30.84 8.25 -7.87
C SER A 146 -29.38 8.34 -7.39
N TYR A 147 -29.13 8.63 -6.11
CA TYR A 147 -27.76 8.73 -5.57
C TYR A 147 -26.99 7.40 -5.55
N LEU A 148 -27.67 6.24 -5.43
CA LEU A 148 -26.98 4.95 -5.50
C LEU A 148 -26.54 4.67 -6.94
N ILE A 149 -27.37 5.07 -7.92
CA ILE A 149 -27.00 5.00 -9.34
C ILE A 149 -25.79 5.91 -9.59
N TYR A 150 -25.78 7.14 -9.11
CA TYR A 150 -24.62 8.03 -9.26
C TYR A 150 -23.35 7.48 -8.58
N PHE A 151 -23.46 6.90 -7.39
CA PHE A 151 -22.31 6.27 -6.72
C PHE A 151 -21.79 5.07 -7.51
N LEU A 152 -22.68 4.21 -8.02
CA LEU A 152 -22.29 3.07 -8.85
C LEU A 152 -21.67 3.52 -10.17
N LEU A 153 -22.24 4.53 -10.83
CA LEU A 153 -21.69 5.12 -12.06
C LEU A 153 -20.29 5.70 -11.79
N LEU A 154 -20.12 6.46 -10.71
CA LEU A 154 -18.82 6.99 -10.31
C LEU A 154 -17.81 5.87 -10.05
N GLY A 155 -18.23 4.84 -9.30
CA GLY A 155 -17.40 3.66 -9.05
C GLY A 155 -17.01 2.96 -10.35
N CYS A 156 -17.94 2.79 -11.29
CA CYS A 156 -17.67 2.20 -12.60
C CYS A 156 -16.70 3.05 -13.41
N ILE A 157 -16.88 4.37 -13.47
CA ILE A 157 -15.97 5.29 -14.16
C ILE A 157 -14.57 5.19 -13.54
N PHE A 158 -14.48 5.19 -12.21
CA PHE A 158 -13.21 5.02 -11.51
C PHE A 158 -12.53 3.70 -11.87
N MET A 159 -13.26 2.58 -11.85
CA MET A 159 -12.69 1.27 -12.21
C MET A 159 -12.27 1.19 -13.68
N ILE A 160 -13.02 1.81 -14.59
CA ILE A 160 -12.67 1.91 -16.02
C ILE A 160 -11.34 2.66 -16.21
N LEU A 161 -11.06 3.67 -15.38
CA LEU A 161 -9.79 4.40 -15.42
C LEU A 161 -8.67 3.70 -14.64
N ALA A 162 -8.96 3.05 -13.51
CA ALA A 162 -7.95 2.47 -12.64
C ALA A 162 -7.44 1.10 -13.13
N ILE A 163 -8.31 0.24 -13.67
CA ILE A 163 -7.92 -1.11 -14.11
C ILE A 163 -6.83 -1.07 -15.20
N PRO A 164 -6.95 -0.26 -16.28
CA PRO A 164 -5.88 -0.19 -17.28
C PRO A 164 -4.55 0.30 -16.70
N GLN A 165 -4.58 1.24 -15.75
CA GLN A 165 -3.36 1.70 -15.07
C GLN A 165 -2.72 0.62 -14.21
N ALA A 166 -3.54 -0.16 -13.51
CA ALA A 166 -3.07 -1.32 -12.74
C ALA A 166 -2.53 -2.44 -13.66
N LEU A 167 -3.04 -2.56 -14.89
CA LEU A 167 -2.58 -3.54 -15.88
C LEU A 167 -1.31 -3.13 -16.64
N ALA A 168 -0.96 -1.84 -16.67
CA ALA A 168 0.30 -1.38 -17.24
C ALA A 168 1.51 -1.97 -16.48
N PRO A 169 2.74 -1.98 -17.03
CA PRO A 169 3.94 -2.30 -16.27
C PRO A 169 4.08 -1.44 -14.99
N PRO A 170 4.68 -1.94 -13.91
CA PRO A 170 4.97 -1.13 -12.74
C PRO A 170 5.99 -0.05 -13.10
N TRP A 171 5.74 1.16 -12.65
CA TRP A 171 6.54 2.34 -13.01
C TRP A 171 6.80 3.25 -11.80
N ASP A 172 6.18 2.98 -10.66
CA ASP A 172 6.27 3.81 -9.47
C ASP A 172 7.50 3.52 -8.62
N TYR A 173 8.12 4.58 -8.11
CA TYR A 173 9.43 4.55 -7.45
C TYR A 173 9.52 3.50 -6.32
N ASP A 174 8.66 3.60 -5.30
CA ASP A 174 8.67 2.67 -4.14
C ASP A 174 8.49 1.19 -4.58
N ALA A 175 7.69 0.93 -5.62
CA ALA A 175 7.53 -0.42 -6.15
C ALA A 175 8.80 -0.96 -6.78
N LEU A 176 9.49 -0.14 -7.58
CA LEU A 176 10.73 -0.50 -8.25
C LEU A 176 11.94 -0.58 -7.30
N VAL A 177 11.89 0.14 -6.17
CA VAL A 177 12.92 0.07 -5.13
C VAL A 177 12.77 -1.18 -4.28
N TYR A 178 11.59 -1.44 -3.70
CA TYR A 178 11.46 -2.51 -2.70
C TYR A 178 10.16 -3.33 -2.76
N HIS A 179 8.99 -2.78 -3.11
CA HIS A 179 7.76 -3.58 -3.02
C HIS A 179 7.68 -4.73 -4.05
N LEU A 180 8.25 -4.57 -5.25
CA LEU A 180 8.38 -5.64 -6.24
C LEU A 180 9.79 -6.25 -6.25
N GLN A 181 10.80 -5.44 -5.99
CA GLN A 181 12.18 -5.91 -5.96
C GLN A 181 12.41 -6.96 -4.87
N ALA A 182 11.84 -6.79 -3.68
CA ALA A 182 12.02 -7.77 -2.60
C ALA A 182 11.36 -9.12 -2.91
N PRO A 183 10.07 -9.20 -3.29
CA PRO A 183 9.47 -10.43 -3.81
C PRO A 183 10.27 -11.11 -4.94
N LYS A 184 10.78 -10.34 -5.91
CA LYS A 184 11.62 -10.86 -7.00
C LYS A 184 12.88 -11.52 -6.46
N LEU A 185 13.60 -10.84 -5.57
CA LEU A 185 14.83 -11.35 -4.94
C LEU A 185 14.57 -12.57 -4.02
N PHE A 186 13.42 -12.63 -3.35
CA PHE A 186 13.04 -13.80 -2.54
C PHE A 186 12.71 -15.02 -3.40
N LEU A 187 11.97 -14.84 -4.50
CA LEU A 187 11.69 -15.91 -5.47
C LEU A 187 12.97 -16.45 -6.10
N GLN A 188 13.88 -15.56 -6.53
CA GLN A 188 15.17 -15.96 -7.08
C GLN A 188 16.03 -16.73 -6.06
N ALA A 189 15.95 -16.36 -4.79
CA ALA A 189 16.66 -17.06 -3.72
C ALA A 189 15.96 -18.35 -3.24
N GLY A 190 14.71 -18.60 -3.66
CA GLY A 190 13.86 -19.68 -3.14
C GLY A 190 13.47 -19.51 -1.67
N ARG A 191 13.77 -18.36 -1.05
CA ARG A 191 13.59 -18.10 0.38
C ARG A 191 13.56 -16.61 0.69
N ILE A 192 12.94 -16.26 1.82
CA ILE A 192 13.08 -14.92 2.39
C ILE A 192 14.48 -14.78 3.01
N LYS A 193 15.19 -13.71 2.66
CA LYS A 193 16.53 -13.40 3.16
C LYS A 193 16.62 -11.95 3.65
N LEU A 194 17.67 -11.63 4.39
CA LEU A 194 18.02 -10.24 4.71
C LEU A 194 18.54 -9.56 3.43
N LEU A 195 18.11 -8.32 3.20
CA LEU A 195 18.53 -7.49 2.06
C LEU A 195 19.10 -6.17 2.59
N PRO A 196 20.37 -6.11 3.05
CA PRO A 196 20.92 -4.91 3.67
C PRO A 196 20.91 -3.68 2.76
N ASP A 197 21.13 -3.89 1.47
CA ASP A 197 21.21 -2.84 0.45
C ASP A 197 19.84 -2.28 0.04
N VAL A 198 18.75 -2.99 0.38
CA VAL A 198 17.36 -2.55 0.16
C VAL A 198 16.66 -2.59 1.51
N PHE A 199 17.03 -1.71 2.43
CA PHE A 199 16.63 -1.85 3.83
C PHE A 199 15.11 -1.86 4.01
N GLN A 200 14.36 -1.09 3.21
CA GLN A 200 12.90 -1.00 3.23
C GLN A 200 12.24 -2.37 3.03
N ALA A 201 12.86 -3.22 2.20
CA ALA A 201 12.41 -4.58 1.91
C ALA A 201 12.41 -5.51 3.12
N ASN A 202 13.12 -5.15 4.20
CA ASN A 202 13.22 -5.98 5.39
C ASN A 202 12.12 -5.68 6.39
N GLY A 203 11.36 -4.60 6.22
CA GLY A 203 10.18 -4.33 7.03
C GLY A 203 9.12 -5.43 6.95
N PRO A 204 8.05 -5.33 7.74
CA PRO A 204 6.91 -6.22 7.61
C PRO A 204 6.32 -6.12 6.20
N ALA A 205 6.19 -7.25 5.49
CA ALA A 205 5.88 -7.25 4.04
C ALA A 205 4.71 -8.19 3.68
N THR A 206 3.65 -8.21 4.51
CA THR A 206 2.47 -9.09 4.31
C THR A 206 1.75 -8.82 2.99
N VAL A 207 1.63 -7.56 2.56
CA VAL A 207 0.97 -7.23 1.28
C VAL A 207 1.82 -7.73 0.10
N GLU A 208 3.13 -7.58 0.20
CA GLU A 208 4.12 -7.95 -0.82
C GLU A 208 4.25 -9.47 -0.99
N MET A 209 3.91 -10.25 0.04
CA MET A 209 3.76 -11.71 -0.10
C MET A 209 2.64 -12.07 -1.07
N LEU A 210 1.62 -11.22 -1.25
CA LEU A 210 0.64 -11.42 -2.33
C LEU A 210 1.23 -11.04 -3.70
N TYR A 211 2.11 -10.04 -3.78
CA TYR A 211 2.78 -9.67 -5.04
C TYR A 211 3.66 -10.81 -5.55
N THR A 212 4.25 -11.55 -4.61
CA THR A 212 5.01 -12.78 -4.90
C THR A 212 4.18 -13.81 -5.66
N LEU A 213 2.86 -13.88 -5.44
CA LEU A 213 1.97 -14.78 -6.21
C LEU A 213 1.96 -14.41 -7.69
N GLY A 214 1.81 -13.12 -8.01
CA GLY A 214 1.84 -12.64 -9.40
C GLY A 214 3.17 -12.90 -10.06
N LEU A 215 4.27 -12.51 -9.41
CA LEU A 215 5.62 -12.69 -9.92
C LEU A 215 5.99 -14.17 -10.12
N ALA A 216 5.54 -15.06 -9.25
CA ALA A 216 5.77 -16.50 -9.39
C ALA A 216 5.12 -17.09 -10.65
N PHE A 217 4.07 -16.45 -11.16
CA PHE A 217 3.41 -16.79 -12.43
C PHE A 217 3.69 -15.75 -13.52
N GLY A 218 4.77 -14.98 -13.37
CA GLY A 218 5.27 -14.06 -14.38
C GLY A 218 4.32 -12.91 -14.67
N THR A 219 3.64 -12.32 -13.70
CA THR A 219 2.84 -11.10 -13.90
C THR A 219 3.09 -10.08 -12.80
N ASP A 220 3.74 -8.99 -13.15
CA ASP A 220 4.05 -7.87 -12.26
C ASP A 220 2.84 -6.92 -12.08
N ALA A 221 2.04 -6.74 -13.13
CA ALA A 221 0.76 -6.00 -13.10
C ALA A 221 -0.21 -6.50 -12.00
N PHE A 222 -0.13 -7.78 -11.64
CA PHE A 222 -0.92 -8.35 -10.54
C PHE A 222 -0.72 -7.63 -9.20
N ALA A 223 0.47 -7.10 -8.92
CA ALA A 223 0.73 -6.38 -7.67
C ALA A 223 -0.12 -5.11 -7.55
N LYS A 224 -0.20 -4.32 -8.63
CA LYS A 224 -1.05 -3.12 -8.70
C LYS A 224 -2.54 -3.47 -8.60
N LEU A 225 -2.97 -4.59 -9.21
CA LEU A 225 -4.34 -5.09 -9.06
C LEU A 225 -4.68 -5.48 -7.61
N ILE A 226 -3.75 -6.12 -6.89
CA ILE A 226 -3.92 -6.41 -5.46
C ILE A 226 -3.99 -5.11 -4.65
N TYR A 227 -3.16 -4.12 -4.95
CA TYR A 227 -3.21 -2.83 -4.27
C TYR A 227 -4.54 -2.10 -4.49
N LEU A 228 -5.01 -2.05 -5.73
CA LEU A 228 -6.33 -1.52 -6.09
C LEU A 228 -7.47 -2.27 -5.38
N THR A 229 -7.31 -3.59 -5.18
CA THR A 229 -8.27 -4.40 -4.42
C THR A 229 -8.32 -3.95 -2.96
N TYR A 230 -7.18 -3.78 -2.28
CA TYR A 230 -7.15 -3.26 -0.91
C TYR A 230 -7.82 -1.88 -0.80
N ALA A 231 -7.54 -0.98 -1.73
CA ALA A 231 -8.18 0.34 -1.78
C ALA A 231 -9.70 0.23 -1.97
N THR A 232 -10.15 -0.65 -2.86
CA THR A 232 -11.58 -0.91 -3.09
C THR A 232 -12.24 -1.45 -1.83
N ILE A 233 -11.63 -2.42 -1.15
CA ILE A 233 -12.18 -2.98 0.09
C ILE A 233 -12.20 -1.92 1.21
N LEU A 234 -11.22 -1.01 1.27
CA LEU A 234 -11.20 0.11 2.23
C LEU A 234 -12.42 1.03 2.05
N VAL A 235 -12.73 1.40 0.81
CA VAL A 235 -13.93 2.20 0.47
C VAL A 235 -15.21 1.43 0.83
N MET A 236 -15.27 0.14 0.50
CA MET A 236 -16.42 -0.71 0.82
C MET A 236 -16.57 -0.95 2.32
N ALA A 237 -15.48 -1.03 3.08
CA ALA A 237 -15.48 -1.15 4.54
C ALA A 237 -16.01 0.14 5.19
N THR A 238 -15.64 1.29 4.63
CA THR A 238 -16.20 2.60 5.03
C THR A 238 -17.71 2.62 4.82
N ALA A 239 -18.18 2.16 3.65
CA ALA A 239 -19.61 2.02 3.38
C ALA A 239 -20.29 1.03 4.34
N ALA A 240 -19.66 -0.11 4.65
CA ALA A 240 -20.17 -1.13 5.57
C ALA A 240 -20.41 -0.56 6.98
N PHE A 241 -19.41 0.13 7.53
CA PHE A 241 -19.52 0.82 8.81
C PHE A 241 -20.64 1.86 8.79
N GLY A 242 -20.67 2.70 7.76
CA GLY A 242 -21.71 3.71 7.62
C GLY A 242 -23.12 3.11 7.45
N HIS A 243 -23.28 1.99 6.73
CA HIS A 243 -24.56 1.28 6.61
C HIS A 243 -25.09 0.85 7.97
N ARG A 244 -24.20 0.35 8.83
CA ARG A 244 -24.51 -0.14 10.17
C ARG A 244 -24.96 0.99 11.10
N TYR A 245 -24.23 2.12 11.12
CA TYR A 245 -24.41 3.15 12.16
C TYR A 245 -25.09 4.44 11.69
N LEU A 246 -24.97 4.79 10.41
CA LEU A 246 -25.64 5.97 9.83
C LEU A 246 -26.91 5.59 9.05
N GLY A 247 -26.99 4.33 8.58
CA GLY A 247 -28.01 3.80 7.68
C GLY A 247 -27.48 3.64 6.25
N LYS A 248 -28.07 2.70 5.48
CA LYS A 248 -27.59 2.26 4.16
C LYS A 248 -27.19 3.42 3.23
N ASN A 249 -28.03 4.44 3.11
CA ASN A 249 -27.78 5.52 2.15
C ASN A 249 -26.59 6.39 2.55
N ARG A 250 -26.40 6.59 3.85
CA ARG A 250 -25.35 7.49 4.38
C ARG A 250 -23.98 6.80 4.42
N GLY A 251 -23.93 5.48 4.44
CA GLY A 251 -22.65 4.77 4.27
C GLY A 251 -22.05 4.98 2.89
N TRP A 252 -22.86 4.95 1.82
CA TRP A 252 -22.37 5.31 0.48
C TRP A 252 -21.89 6.76 0.39
N ILE A 253 -22.55 7.70 1.09
CA ILE A 253 -22.10 9.10 1.15
C ILE A 253 -20.75 9.19 1.88
N ALA A 254 -20.56 8.47 2.99
CA ALA A 254 -19.26 8.43 3.67
C ALA A 254 -18.15 7.83 2.79
N ALA A 255 -18.46 6.78 2.02
CA ALA A 255 -17.55 6.23 1.03
C ALA A 255 -17.25 7.23 -0.11
N ALA A 256 -18.23 8.03 -0.53
CA ALA A 256 -18.03 9.10 -1.50
C ALA A 256 -17.14 10.23 -0.96
N VAL A 257 -17.24 10.57 0.33
CA VAL A 257 -16.31 11.51 0.98
C VAL A 257 -14.89 10.95 0.90
N LEU A 258 -14.69 9.67 1.23
CA LEU A 258 -13.38 9.05 1.12
C LEU A 258 -12.85 9.11 -0.32
N LEU A 259 -13.66 8.72 -1.31
CA LEU A 259 -13.32 8.80 -2.73
C LEU A 259 -13.05 10.23 -3.20
N GLY A 260 -13.66 11.24 -2.59
CA GLY A 260 -13.41 12.66 -2.89
C GLY A 260 -12.08 13.19 -2.33
N THR A 261 -11.21 12.33 -1.79
CA THR A 261 -9.85 12.69 -1.37
C THR A 261 -8.93 12.67 -2.59
N PRO A 262 -8.47 13.83 -3.10
CA PRO A 262 -7.83 13.93 -4.43
C PRO A 262 -6.67 12.94 -4.64
N ILE A 263 -5.76 12.84 -3.68
CA ILE A 263 -4.57 11.98 -3.80
C ILE A 263 -4.88 10.49 -3.66
N LEU A 264 -5.99 10.11 -3.02
CA LEU A 264 -6.31 8.70 -2.73
C LEU A 264 -6.37 7.89 -4.02
N LEU A 265 -7.04 8.42 -5.05
CA LEU A 265 -7.23 7.71 -6.33
C LEU A 265 -5.93 7.61 -7.13
N VAL A 266 -5.06 8.63 -7.06
CA VAL A 266 -3.73 8.55 -7.65
C VAL A 266 -2.94 7.42 -7.02
N TRP A 267 -2.92 7.35 -5.68
CA TRP A 267 -2.23 6.28 -4.97
C TRP A 267 -2.75 4.90 -5.35
N THR A 268 -4.04 4.71 -5.60
CA THR A 268 -4.58 3.38 -5.93
C THR A 268 -3.98 2.72 -7.18
N ASN A 269 -3.29 3.49 -8.04
CA ASN A 269 -2.67 2.97 -9.27
C ASN A 269 -1.20 2.51 -9.06
N LEU A 270 -0.66 2.59 -7.84
CA LEU A 270 0.71 2.21 -7.47
C LEU A 270 0.78 0.75 -6.94
N ALA A 271 1.98 0.21 -6.71
CA ALA A 271 2.19 -1.10 -6.07
C ALA A 271 2.82 -0.97 -4.67
N ASN A 272 2.11 -0.33 -3.74
CA ASN A 272 2.58 -0.04 -2.36
C ASN A 272 1.97 -0.96 -1.29
N ALA A 273 2.35 -0.82 -0.02
CA ALA A 273 1.73 -1.55 1.09
C ALA A 273 0.63 -0.77 1.85
N ASP A 274 0.50 0.54 1.61
CA ASP A 274 -0.27 1.46 2.47
C ASP A 274 -1.77 1.15 2.54
N MET A 275 -2.41 0.84 1.41
CA MET A 275 -3.85 0.51 1.38
C MET A 275 -4.17 -0.77 2.17
N GLY A 276 -3.27 -1.76 2.13
CA GLY A 276 -3.43 -2.99 2.89
C GLY A 276 -3.34 -2.74 4.39
N TRP A 277 -2.30 -2.01 4.81
CA TRP A 277 -2.17 -1.57 6.19
C TRP A 277 -3.38 -0.76 6.68
N ALA A 278 -3.81 0.24 5.90
CA ALA A 278 -4.95 1.09 6.25
C ALA A 278 -6.26 0.30 6.36
N LEU A 279 -6.51 -0.66 5.46
CA LEU A 279 -7.67 -1.54 5.55
C LEU A 279 -7.65 -2.37 6.83
N TYR A 280 -6.54 -3.02 7.12
CA TYR A 280 -6.43 -3.90 8.28
C TYR A 280 -6.59 -3.13 9.59
N GLU A 281 -5.98 -1.94 9.71
CA GLU A 281 -6.13 -1.08 10.89
C GLU A 281 -7.58 -0.56 11.02
N PHE A 282 -8.21 -0.13 9.92
CA PHE A 282 -9.61 0.31 9.96
C PHE A 282 -10.58 -0.83 10.31
N LEU A 283 -10.37 -2.04 9.78
CA LEU A 283 -11.16 -3.22 10.15
C LEU A 283 -10.94 -3.62 11.61
N ALA A 284 -9.74 -3.39 12.18
CA ALA A 284 -9.49 -3.58 13.61
C ALA A 284 -10.35 -2.64 14.45
N ILE A 285 -10.39 -1.34 14.08
CA ILE A 285 -11.25 -0.33 14.71
C ILE A 285 -12.71 -0.76 14.62
N TYR A 286 -13.16 -1.17 13.44
CA TYR A 286 -14.54 -1.62 13.24
C TYR A 286 -14.87 -2.83 14.12
N ALA A 287 -14.02 -3.86 14.12
CA ALA A 287 -14.21 -5.05 14.95
C ALA A 287 -14.20 -4.72 16.46
N LEU A 288 -13.34 -3.81 16.92
CA LEU A 288 -13.35 -3.36 18.33
C LEU A 288 -14.63 -2.63 18.72
N ILE A 289 -15.17 -1.78 17.83
CA ILE A 289 -16.47 -1.14 18.06
C ILE A 289 -17.57 -2.21 18.14
N ARG A 290 -17.57 -3.21 17.24
CA ARG A 290 -18.51 -4.36 17.31
C ARG A 290 -18.36 -5.18 18.59
N PHE A 291 -17.14 -5.36 19.10
CA PHE A 291 -16.88 -6.00 20.38
C PHE A 291 -17.52 -5.20 21.53
N ARG A 292 -17.29 -3.88 21.57
CA ARG A 292 -17.83 -3.03 22.65
C ARG A 292 -19.37 -2.99 22.65
N GLU A 293 -20.00 -3.05 21.47
CA GLU A 293 -21.46 -3.12 21.33
C GLU A 293 -22.05 -4.48 21.71
N SER A 294 -21.41 -5.58 21.35
CA SER A 294 -21.97 -6.92 21.50
C SER A 294 -21.50 -7.66 22.75
N GLY A 295 -20.35 -7.27 23.32
CA GLY A 295 -19.64 -8.00 24.37
C GLY A 295 -19.04 -9.35 23.90
N ARG A 296 -19.18 -9.71 22.61
CA ARG A 296 -18.70 -11.00 22.10
C ARG A 296 -17.20 -10.96 21.86
N LYS A 297 -16.44 -11.76 22.61
CA LYS A 297 -14.97 -11.86 22.50
C LYS A 297 -14.49 -12.23 21.10
N SER A 298 -15.31 -12.87 20.28
CA SER A 298 -14.93 -13.18 18.89
C SER A 298 -14.63 -11.97 18.03
N TRP A 299 -15.32 -10.84 18.27
CA TRP A 299 -15.00 -9.57 17.61
C TRP A 299 -13.68 -8.98 18.10
N LEU A 300 -13.33 -9.19 19.37
CA LEU A 300 -12.04 -8.78 19.94
C LEU A 300 -10.89 -9.61 19.34
N THR A 301 -11.06 -10.93 19.24
CA THR A 301 -10.11 -11.82 18.57
C THR A 301 -9.97 -11.42 17.10
N LEU A 302 -11.08 -11.18 16.40
CA LEU A 302 -11.04 -10.74 15.01
C LEU A 302 -10.32 -9.40 14.85
N ALA A 303 -10.55 -8.44 15.75
CA ALA A 303 -9.82 -7.17 15.77
C ALA A 303 -8.31 -7.38 15.95
N GLY A 304 -7.92 -8.27 16.85
CA GLY A 304 -6.52 -8.64 17.05
C GLY A 304 -5.91 -9.27 15.80
N LEU A 305 -6.61 -10.20 15.14
CA LEU A 305 -6.13 -10.83 13.91
C LEU A 305 -5.91 -9.79 12.79
N VAL A 306 -6.89 -8.95 12.51
CA VAL A 306 -6.71 -7.93 11.44
C VAL A 306 -5.66 -6.90 11.82
N MET A 307 -5.54 -6.51 13.09
CA MET A 307 -4.44 -5.64 13.55
C MET A 307 -3.07 -6.32 13.41
N GLY A 308 -2.99 -7.64 13.59
CA GLY A 308 -1.77 -8.41 13.38
C GLY A 308 -1.31 -8.43 11.92
N TRP A 309 -2.25 -8.52 10.96
CA TRP A 309 -1.92 -8.35 9.54
C TRP A 309 -1.51 -6.90 9.21
N ALA A 310 -2.07 -5.88 9.88
CA ALA A 310 -1.57 -4.51 9.78
C ALA A 310 -0.12 -4.42 10.28
N LEU A 311 0.19 -4.99 11.45
CA LEU A 311 1.56 -5.07 11.99
C LEU A 311 2.53 -5.82 11.08
N GLY A 312 2.02 -6.84 10.38
CA GLY A 312 2.77 -7.58 9.38
C GLY A 312 2.93 -6.85 8.05
N SER A 313 2.25 -5.72 7.83
CA SER A 313 2.28 -4.99 6.55
C SER A 313 3.12 -3.71 6.60
N LYS A 314 3.26 -3.08 7.79
CA LYS A 314 4.06 -1.85 7.94
C LYS A 314 4.41 -1.59 9.41
N TYR A 315 5.62 -1.11 9.68
CA TYR A 315 6.01 -0.70 11.05
C TYR A 315 5.11 0.41 11.62
N LEU A 316 4.53 1.25 10.77
CA LEU A 316 3.62 2.32 11.21
C LEU A 316 2.36 1.80 11.93
N ALA A 317 2.00 0.53 11.71
CA ALA A 317 0.93 -0.14 12.45
C ALA A 317 1.23 -0.28 13.95
N LEU A 318 2.48 -0.11 14.40
CA LEU A 318 2.83 -0.03 15.82
C LEU A 318 2.12 1.14 16.52
N GLY A 319 1.98 2.28 15.82
CA GLY A 319 1.17 3.41 16.29
C GLY A 319 -0.32 3.05 16.37
N GLY A 320 -0.80 2.25 15.43
CA GLY A 320 -2.17 1.70 15.40
C GLY A 320 -2.47 0.80 16.60
N ILE A 321 -1.68 -0.24 16.82
CA ILE A 321 -1.89 -1.15 17.98
C ILE A 321 -1.72 -0.40 19.30
N GLY A 322 -0.74 0.50 19.42
CA GLY A 322 -0.56 1.34 20.60
C GLY A 322 -1.80 2.17 20.90
N THR A 323 -2.37 2.84 19.89
CA THR A 323 -3.63 3.58 20.00
C THR A 323 -4.76 2.70 20.52
N LEU A 324 -4.96 1.52 19.93
CA LEU A 324 -6.08 0.64 20.28
C LEU A 324 -5.92 0.01 21.67
N CYS A 325 -4.70 -0.34 22.08
CA CYS A 325 -4.40 -0.82 23.42
C CYS A 325 -4.62 0.26 24.48
N LEU A 326 -4.14 1.50 24.24
CA LEU A 326 -4.36 2.63 25.15
C LEU A 326 -5.85 2.97 25.27
N TRP A 327 -6.59 2.94 24.15
CA TRP A 327 -8.03 3.15 24.15
C TRP A 327 -8.77 2.07 24.95
N LEU A 328 -8.44 0.79 24.76
CA LEU A 328 -9.03 -0.30 25.55
C LEU A 328 -8.68 -0.19 27.05
N LEU A 329 -7.43 0.17 27.37
CA LEU A 329 -6.96 0.36 28.74
C LEU A 329 -7.73 1.48 29.44
N TRP A 330 -7.89 2.63 28.76
CA TRP A 330 -8.69 3.75 29.26
C TRP A 330 -10.12 3.35 29.62
N HIS A 331 -10.78 2.61 28.73
CA HIS A 331 -12.14 2.12 28.98
C HIS A 331 -12.21 1.04 30.07
N SER A 332 -11.18 0.20 30.19
CA SER A 332 -11.04 -0.75 31.31
C SER A 332 -10.92 -0.02 32.65
N MET A 333 -10.10 1.04 32.73
CA MET A 333 -9.89 1.81 33.97
C MET A 333 -11.15 2.57 34.40
N ARG A 334 -12.03 2.94 33.46
CA ARG A 334 -13.33 3.55 33.76
C ARG A 334 -14.40 2.55 34.22
N GLY A 335 -14.04 1.28 34.41
CA GLY A 335 -14.95 0.24 34.90
C GLY A 335 -16.06 -0.11 33.90
N GLU A 336 -15.83 0.06 32.60
CA GLU A 336 -16.82 -0.36 31.61
C GLU A 336 -17.03 -1.87 31.66
N ARG A 337 -18.25 -2.32 31.97
CA ARG A 337 -18.60 -3.74 32.20
C ARG A 337 -18.09 -4.72 31.13
N ARG A 338 -17.93 -4.29 29.88
CA ARG A 338 -17.56 -5.13 28.73
C ARG A 338 -16.06 -5.08 28.39
N VAL A 339 -15.32 -4.11 28.89
CA VAL A 339 -13.91 -3.91 28.58
C VAL A 339 -13.12 -4.03 29.87
N ASN A 340 -12.18 -4.95 29.91
CA ASN A 340 -11.33 -5.20 31.07
C ASN A 340 -9.87 -5.40 30.64
N ILE A 341 -8.96 -5.54 31.60
CA ILE A 341 -7.54 -5.76 31.29
C ILE A 341 -7.29 -7.03 30.46
N GLN A 342 -8.09 -8.08 30.64
CA GLN A 342 -8.03 -9.29 29.81
C GLN A 342 -8.40 -8.98 28.34
N SER A 343 -9.22 -7.95 28.09
CA SER A 343 -9.53 -7.52 26.74
C SER A 343 -8.33 -6.87 26.07
N VAL A 344 -7.58 -6.05 26.81
CA VAL A 344 -6.30 -5.46 26.35
C VAL A 344 -5.29 -6.56 26.04
N ILE A 345 -5.11 -7.49 26.98
CA ILE A 345 -4.17 -8.62 26.83
C ILE A 345 -4.56 -9.51 25.65
N SER A 346 -5.84 -9.90 25.54
CA SER A 346 -6.30 -10.80 24.47
C SER A 346 -6.19 -10.15 23.09
N PHE A 347 -6.54 -8.87 22.95
CA PHE A 347 -6.36 -8.13 21.71
C PHE A 347 -4.88 -8.01 21.35
N GLY A 348 -4.07 -7.51 22.29
CA GLY A 348 -2.64 -7.30 22.08
C GLY A 348 -1.91 -8.60 21.75
N LEU A 349 -2.19 -9.68 22.49
CA LEU A 349 -1.58 -10.99 22.24
C LEU A 349 -1.94 -11.52 20.86
N THR A 350 -3.22 -11.45 20.46
CA THR A 350 -3.65 -11.94 19.14
C THR A 350 -2.99 -11.15 18.01
N ALA A 351 -2.90 -9.82 18.14
CA ALA A 351 -2.25 -8.97 17.16
C ALA A 351 -0.74 -9.18 17.10
N CYS A 352 -0.07 -9.23 18.26
CA CYS A 352 1.37 -9.45 18.33
C CYS A 352 1.75 -10.84 17.82
N LEU A 353 1.04 -11.91 18.20
CA LEU A 353 1.34 -13.27 17.72
C LEU A 353 1.28 -13.36 16.20
N LEU A 354 0.30 -12.70 15.59
CA LEU A 354 0.17 -12.73 14.14
C LEU A 354 1.23 -11.85 13.47
N GLY A 355 1.53 -10.66 14.00
CA GLY A 355 2.60 -9.81 13.45
C GLY A 355 4.02 -10.34 13.69
N LEU A 356 4.22 -11.15 14.74
CA LEU A 356 5.51 -11.62 15.25
C LEU A 356 6.46 -12.20 14.20
N PRO A 357 6.03 -13.01 13.20
CA PRO A 357 6.95 -13.64 12.26
C PRO A 357 7.89 -12.66 11.55
N TRP A 358 7.42 -11.44 11.23
CA TRP A 358 8.25 -10.42 10.58
C TRP A 358 9.34 -9.85 11.50
N TYR A 359 8.96 -9.51 12.73
CA TYR A 359 9.89 -8.98 13.74
C TYR A 359 10.88 -10.06 14.20
N LEU A 360 10.42 -11.30 14.34
CA LEU A 360 11.26 -12.44 14.69
C LEU A 360 12.24 -12.76 13.58
N LYS A 361 11.80 -12.78 12.31
CA LYS A 361 12.68 -12.94 11.14
C LYS A 361 13.78 -11.88 11.15
N ASN A 362 13.45 -10.61 11.37
CA ASN A 362 14.47 -9.57 11.44
C ASN A 362 15.39 -9.72 12.65
N GLY A 363 14.85 -10.04 13.83
CA GLY A 363 15.66 -10.30 15.03
C GLY A 363 16.66 -11.43 14.83
N ILE A 364 16.25 -12.53 14.18
CA ILE A 364 17.12 -13.68 13.89
C ILE A 364 18.17 -13.33 12.83
N LEU A 365 17.75 -12.73 11.71
CA LEU A 365 18.64 -12.53 10.56
C LEU A 365 19.58 -11.33 10.71
N SER A 366 19.21 -10.33 11.50
CA SER A 366 19.95 -9.06 11.60
C SER A 366 20.34 -8.68 13.03
N GLY A 367 19.84 -9.39 14.05
CA GLY A 367 19.98 -8.97 15.45
C GLY A 367 19.06 -7.82 15.87
N ASN A 368 18.25 -7.26 14.94
CA ASN A 368 17.35 -6.14 15.21
C ASN A 368 15.90 -6.46 14.73
N PRO A 369 14.92 -6.60 15.64
CA PRO A 369 13.52 -6.85 15.26
C PRO A 369 12.86 -5.73 14.42
N PHE A 370 13.41 -4.52 14.49
CA PHE A 370 12.95 -3.34 13.75
C PHE A 370 13.97 -2.91 12.68
N TYR A 371 14.79 -3.83 12.20
CA TYR A 371 15.91 -3.55 11.30
C TYR A 371 15.55 -2.60 10.14
N PRO A 372 16.41 -1.59 9.86
CA PRO A 372 17.59 -1.16 10.61
C PRO A 372 17.28 -0.11 11.70
N LEU A 373 16.00 0.23 11.90
CA LEU A 373 15.57 1.31 12.79
C LEU A 373 15.98 1.03 14.25
N LEU A 374 16.16 2.10 15.03
CA LEU A 374 16.50 2.10 16.46
C LEU A 374 17.91 1.57 16.81
N LEU A 375 18.30 0.39 16.31
CA LEU A 375 19.50 -0.34 16.74
C LEU A 375 20.55 -0.58 15.64
N GLY A 376 20.27 -0.23 14.38
CA GLY A 376 21.14 -0.54 13.25
C GLY A 376 21.12 -2.04 12.90
N GLY A 377 22.26 -2.57 12.45
CA GLY A 377 22.44 -3.99 12.11
C GLY A 377 23.49 -4.19 11.01
N PRO A 378 23.58 -5.39 10.42
CA PRO A 378 24.52 -5.68 9.34
C PRO A 378 24.42 -4.67 8.19
N GLY A 379 25.52 -4.01 7.83
CA GLY A 379 25.54 -2.98 6.79
C GLY A 379 25.00 -1.60 7.20
N TRP A 380 24.59 -1.41 8.46
CA TRP A 380 24.02 -0.16 8.96
C TRP A 380 24.85 0.43 10.10
N SER A 381 25.78 1.33 9.74
CA SER A 381 26.56 2.12 10.70
C SER A 381 25.71 3.16 11.42
N ALA A 382 26.23 3.70 12.53
CA ALA A 382 25.55 4.76 13.29
C ALA A 382 25.28 6.01 12.43
N ASP A 383 26.22 6.40 11.57
CA ASP A 383 26.06 7.56 10.69
C ASP A 383 24.99 7.33 9.62
N ARG A 384 24.96 6.14 9.02
CA ARG A 384 23.96 5.72 8.04
C ARG A 384 22.55 5.76 8.66
N LEU A 385 22.42 5.21 9.87
CA LEU A 385 21.18 5.28 10.64
C LEU A 385 20.78 6.71 11.02
N ALA A 386 21.75 7.54 11.43
CA ALA A 386 21.50 8.93 11.80
C ALA A 386 21.01 9.75 10.59
N MET A 387 21.59 9.54 9.41
CA MET A 387 21.15 10.19 8.17
C MET A 387 19.71 9.77 7.79
N LEU A 388 19.41 8.46 7.85
CA LEU A 388 18.04 7.97 7.63
C LEU A 388 17.03 8.60 8.61
N MET A 389 17.38 8.71 9.90
CA MET A 389 16.48 9.31 10.89
C MET A 389 16.27 10.80 10.62
N ARG A 390 17.32 11.55 10.27
CA ARG A 390 17.20 12.97 9.88
C ARG A 390 16.27 13.14 8.67
N PHE A 391 16.43 12.30 7.66
CA PHE A 391 15.52 12.28 6.50
C PHE A 391 14.07 12.04 6.94
N GLN A 392 13.80 11.01 7.75
CA GLN A 392 12.43 10.73 8.19
C GLN A 392 11.80 11.83 9.06
N PHE A 393 12.60 12.50 9.90
CA PHE A 393 12.14 13.59 10.76
C PHE A 393 12.11 14.97 10.06
N SER A 394 12.64 15.07 8.83
CA SER A 394 12.54 16.29 8.02
C SER A 394 11.13 16.54 7.47
N PHE A 395 10.27 15.51 7.44
CA PHE A 395 8.90 15.63 6.96
C PHE A 395 7.97 16.33 7.97
N GLY A 396 7.17 17.24 7.44
CA GLY A 396 6.18 18.03 8.14
C GLY A 396 6.72 19.36 8.65
N ASP A 397 6.21 19.77 9.80
CA ASP A 397 6.44 21.10 10.35
C ASP A 397 7.07 21.02 11.75
N GLY A 398 7.30 22.17 12.38
CA GLY A 398 7.81 22.32 13.72
C GLY A 398 7.07 21.47 14.77
N LYS A 399 7.75 21.26 15.90
CA LYS A 399 7.27 20.39 16.99
C LYS A 399 6.98 21.19 18.28
N THR A 400 6.73 22.49 18.18
CA THR A 400 6.28 23.29 19.34
C THR A 400 4.80 23.04 19.63
N LEU A 401 4.32 23.42 20.82
CA LEU A 401 2.90 23.33 21.16
C LEU A 401 2.02 24.10 20.16
N ALA A 402 2.46 25.27 19.71
CA ALA A 402 1.75 26.06 18.71
C ALA A 402 1.66 25.33 17.37
N ASP A 403 2.74 24.68 16.94
CA ASP A 403 2.77 23.89 15.70
C ASP A 403 1.79 22.72 15.77
N TYR A 404 1.75 21.99 16.89
CA TYR A 404 0.80 20.90 17.09
C TYR A 404 -0.66 21.36 17.09
N LEU A 405 -0.97 22.50 17.69
CA LEU A 405 -2.33 23.06 17.70
C LEU A 405 -2.77 23.52 16.31
N LEU A 406 -1.84 24.05 15.51
CA LEU A 406 -2.10 24.50 14.15
C LEU A 406 -1.99 23.40 13.09
N LEU A 407 -1.48 22.22 13.46
CA LEU A 407 -1.22 21.10 12.55
C LEU A 407 -2.42 20.71 11.68
N PRO A 408 -3.67 20.65 12.19
CA PRO A 408 -4.84 20.37 11.35
C PRO A 408 -5.07 21.40 10.24
N LEU A 409 -4.66 22.65 10.43
CA LEU A 409 -4.73 23.71 9.42
C LEU A 409 -3.51 23.68 8.50
N ARG A 410 -2.32 23.49 9.06
CA ARG A 410 -1.05 23.47 8.31
C ARG A 410 -0.94 22.30 7.35
N LEU A 411 -1.61 21.18 7.63
CA LEU A 411 -1.81 20.08 6.69
C LEU A 411 -2.43 20.51 5.35
N TYR A 412 -3.17 21.62 5.32
CA TYR A 412 -3.77 22.17 4.11
C TYR A 412 -3.00 23.38 3.59
N THR A 413 -2.52 24.28 4.46
CA THR A 413 -1.84 25.52 4.01
C THR A 413 -0.38 25.30 3.62
N HIS A 414 0.27 24.29 4.19
CA HIS A 414 1.68 23.94 3.93
C HIS A 414 1.81 22.47 3.50
N HIS A 415 0.80 21.94 2.81
CA HIS A 415 0.68 20.52 2.46
C HIS A 415 1.94 19.93 1.79
N SER A 416 2.72 20.73 1.06
CA SER A 416 3.96 20.30 0.42
C SER A 416 5.02 19.79 1.40
N LEU A 417 5.06 20.30 2.64
CA LEU A 417 6.00 19.85 3.67
C LEU A 417 5.70 18.43 4.17
N PHE A 418 4.45 17.98 4.00
CA PHE A 418 3.96 16.69 4.47
C PHE A 418 3.92 15.65 3.34
N GLY A 419 4.17 16.08 2.09
CA GLY A 419 4.00 15.25 0.92
C GLY A 419 5.25 14.43 0.57
N THR A 420 5.03 13.27 -0.06
CA THR A 420 6.06 12.38 -0.60
C THR A 420 5.91 12.14 -2.10
N TYR A 421 4.76 12.46 -2.70
CA TYR A 421 4.47 12.20 -4.10
C TYR A 421 3.38 13.14 -4.64
N MET A 422 3.66 13.82 -5.75
CA MET A 422 2.75 14.83 -6.33
C MET A 422 2.27 15.83 -5.26
N THR A 423 3.22 16.44 -4.55
CA THR A 423 2.99 17.29 -3.36
C THR A 423 1.93 18.37 -3.57
N ARG A 424 1.73 18.85 -4.81
CA ARG A 424 0.66 19.79 -5.21
C ARG A 424 -0.76 19.34 -4.88
N ILE A 425 -1.02 18.04 -4.84
CA ILE A 425 -2.35 17.46 -4.62
C ILE A 425 -2.41 16.50 -3.42
N GLU A 426 -1.29 16.32 -2.71
CA GLU A 426 -1.16 15.45 -1.55
C GLU A 426 -1.64 16.13 -0.26
N PHE A 427 -2.95 16.33 -0.16
CA PHE A 427 -3.61 16.81 1.06
C PHE A 427 -4.87 15.98 1.38
N PRO A 428 -5.28 15.90 2.65
CA PRO A 428 -6.48 15.16 3.05
C PRO A 428 -7.77 15.78 2.48
N ASN A 429 -8.91 15.10 2.56
CA ASN A 429 -10.17 15.64 2.07
C ASN A 429 -10.51 16.99 2.72
N LEU A 430 -10.97 17.98 1.93
CA LEU A 430 -11.31 19.32 2.40
C LEU A 430 -12.51 19.35 3.38
N LEU A 431 -13.26 18.26 3.50
CA LEU A 431 -14.36 18.11 4.47
C LEU A 431 -13.92 17.56 5.83
N PHE A 432 -12.70 17.04 5.97
CA PHE A 432 -12.22 16.52 7.24
C PHE A 432 -12.12 17.55 8.37
N PRO A 433 -11.82 18.85 8.13
CA PRO A 433 -11.79 19.86 9.19
C PRO A 433 -13.14 20.02 9.91
N VAL A 434 -14.26 19.64 9.27
CA VAL A 434 -15.59 19.63 9.91
C VAL A 434 -15.63 18.73 11.15
N VAL A 435 -14.78 17.69 11.21
CA VAL A 435 -14.67 16.79 12.37
C VAL A 435 -14.27 17.54 13.65
N LEU A 436 -13.59 18.69 13.55
CA LEU A 436 -13.23 19.52 14.70
C LEU A 436 -14.46 20.06 15.46
N LEU A 437 -15.64 20.07 14.83
CA LEU A 437 -16.90 20.45 15.45
C LEU A 437 -17.56 19.30 16.24
N TYR A 438 -17.02 18.08 16.17
CA TYR A 438 -17.55 16.91 16.87
C TYR A 438 -17.74 17.11 18.38
N PRO A 439 -16.79 17.73 19.13
CA PRO A 439 -16.95 17.94 20.57
C PRO A 439 -18.15 18.82 20.96
N LEU A 440 -18.68 19.61 20.04
CA LEU A 440 -19.86 20.47 20.25
C LEU A 440 -21.19 19.69 20.14
N LEU A 441 -21.14 18.43 19.71
CA LEU A 441 -22.31 17.60 19.48
C LEU A 441 -22.65 16.75 20.71
N ARG A 442 -23.91 16.28 20.76
CA ARG A 442 -24.34 15.33 21.79
C ARG A 442 -23.56 14.03 21.67
N ARG A 443 -23.01 13.58 22.80
CA ARG A 443 -22.27 12.32 22.93
C ARG A 443 -23.06 11.13 22.43
N ASP A 444 -22.37 10.25 21.72
CA ASP A 444 -22.87 9.00 21.19
C ASP A 444 -21.76 7.95 21.31
N ARG A 445 -22.04 6.81 21.94
CA ARG A 445 -20.99 5.86 22.35
C ARG A 445 -20.13 5.35 21.19
N VAL A 446 -20.71 5.15 20.01
CA VAL A 446 -19.99 4.64 18.83
C VAL A 446 -19.11 5.73 18.24
N TRP A 447 -19.67 6.93 18.10
CA TRP A 447 -18.94 8.06 17.51
C TRP A 447 -17.89 8.63 18.46
N ASP A 448 -18.12 8.57 19.77
CA ASP A 448 -17.14 8.95 20.80
C ASP A 448 -15.94 8.00 20.75
N ALA A 449 -16.17 6.70 20.52
CA ALA A 449 -15.11 5.73 20.32
C ALA A 449 -14.32 6.03 19.04
N LEU A 450 -15.01 6.21 17.92
CA LEU A 450 -14.36 6.50 16.64
C LEU A 450 -13.56 7.81 16.67
N ALA A 451 -14.13 8.87 17.24
CA ALA A 451 -13.46 10.16 17.41
C ALA A 451 -12.25 10.06 18.37
N GLY A 452 -12.39 9.37 19.49
CA GLY A 452 -11.30 9.15 20.44
C GLY A 452 -10.13 8.37 19.85
N ILE A 453 -10.42 7.27 19.13
CA ILE A 453 -9.40 6.48 18.43
C ILE A 453 -8.73 7.31 17.32
N THR A 454 -9.51 8.00 16.49
CA THR A 454 -9.00 8.84 15.39
C THR A 454 -8.12 9.96 15.93
N GLY A 455 -8.54 10.65 17.00
CA GLY A 455 -7.76 11.70 17.65
C GLY A 455 -6.47 11.20 18.26
N LEU A 456 -6.51 10.08 19.01
CA LEU A 456 -5.31 9.49 19.60
C LEU A 456 -4.31 9.04 18.52
N ARG A 457 -4.80 8.43 17.44
CA ARG A 457 -3.96 7.96 16.34
C ARG A 457 -3.38 9.11 15.51
N PHE A 458 -4.09 10.23 15.39
CA PHE A 458 -3.58 11.48 14.81
C PHE A 458 -2.46 12.06 15.67
N ILE A 459 -2.60 12.06 17.00
CA ILE A 459 -1.54 12.48 17.93
C ILE A 459 -0.30 11.59 17.75
N MET A 460 -0.47 10.26 17.70
CA MET A 460 0.64 9.33 17.46
C MET A 460 1.37 9.63 16.14
N TRP A 461 0.64 9.94 15.07
CA TRP A 461 1.23 10.38 13.80
C TRP A 461 1.99 11.69 13.95
N ALA A 462 1.40 12.71 14.59
CA ALA A 462 1.99 14.04 14.75
C ALA A 462 3.34 14.01 15.49
N LEU A 463 3.51 13.07 16.43
CA LEU A 463 4.74 12.86 17.20
C LEU A 463 5.85 12.14 16.42
N THR A 464 5.54 11.60 15.25
CA THR A 464 6.49 10.87 14.39
C THR A 464 6.79 11.64 13.10
N SER A 465 7.22 10.95 12.04
CA SER A 465 7.32 11.51 10.69
C SER A 465 5.94 11.94 10.21
N GLN A 466 5.78 13.24 9.96
CA GLN A 466 4.50 13.86 9.62
C GLN A 466 4.21 13.74 8.12
N VAL A 467 4.33 12.53 7.56
CA VAL A 467 3.98 12.29 6.15
C VAL A 467 2.46 12.13 6.01
N THR A 468 1.84 12.85 5.07
CA THR A 468 0.39 12.82 4.81
C THR A 468 -0.12 11.40 4.54
N ARG A 469 0.62 10.62 3.73
CA ARG A 469 0.31 9.22 3.41
C ARG A 469 0.15 8.33 4.66
N TYR A 470 0.79 8.66 5.78
CA TYR A 470 0.69 7.89 7.03
C TYR A 470 -0.62 8.12 7.81
N LEU A 471 -1.45 9.06 7.36
CA LEU A 471 -2.81 9.29 7.87
C LEU A 471 -3.88 8.42 7.19
N LEU A 472 -3.51 7.65 6.15
CA LEU A 472 -4.45 6.84 5.37
C LEU A 472 -5.38 5.93 6.21
N PRO A 473 -4.94 5.27 7.30
CA PRO A 473 -5.84 4.49 8.18
C PRO A 473 -6.95 5.33 8.84
N LEU A 474 -6.77 6.65 8.95
CA LEU A 474 -7.75 7.56 9.55
C LEU A 474 -8.80 8.05 8.58
N PHE A 475 -8.53 8.03 7.27
CA PHE A 475 -9.43 8.62 6.27
C PHE A 475 -10.84 8.00 6.26
N PRO A 476 -11.02 6.67 6.43
CA PRO A 476 -12.35 6.10 6.63
C PRO A 476 -13.09 6.66 7.85
N GLY A 477 -12.41 6.73 9.00
CA GLY A 477 -12.95 7.24 10.25
C GLY A 477 -13.33 8.71 10.17
N LEU A 478 -12.44 9.52 9.58
CA LEU A 478 -12.68 10.94 9.30
C LEU A 478 -13.87 11.12 8.34
N SER A 479 -13.97 10.33 7.27
CA SER A 479 -15.11 10.39 6.34
C SER A 479 -16.44 10.10 7.03
N LEU A 480 -16.46 9.09 7.89
CA LEU A 480 -17.65 8.73 8.69
C LEU A 480 -18.01 9.82 9.70
N LEU A 481 -17.01 10.36 10.43
CA LEU A 481 -17.19 11.44 11.39
C LEU A 481 -17.68 12.73 10.71
N THR A 482 -17.11 13.08 9.56
CA THR A 482 -17.56 14.23 8.74
C THR A 482 -19.04 14.10 8.43
N ILE A 483 -19.50 12.96 7.92
CA ILE A 483 -20.93 12.76 7.63
C ILE A 483 -21.78 12.78 8.90
N PHE A 484 -21.31 12.16 9.99
CA PHE A 484 -22.03 12.22 11.26
C PHE A 484 -22.22 13.66 11.76
N VAL A 485 -21.16 14.46 11.74
CA VAL A 485 -21.18 15.87 12.17
C VAL A 485 -22.12 16.69 11.29
N LEU A 486 -21.98 16.58 9.96
CA LEU A 486 -22.84 17.29 9.00
C LEU A 486 -24.32 16.92 9.19
N LEU A 487 -24.65 15.66 9.45
CA LEU A 487 -26.03 15.23 9.69
C LEU A 487 -26.60 15.78 11.00
N ARG A 488 -25.78 15.97 12.03
CA ARG A 488 -26.20 16.53 13.32
C ARG A 488 -26.35 18.05 13.25
N LEU A 489 -25.37 18.75 12.69
CA LEU A 489 -25.43 20.20 12.47
C LEU A 489 -26.55 20.58 11.49
N GLY A 490 -26.76 19.77 10.46
CA GLY A 490 -27.83 19.96 9.50
C GLY A 490 -29.22 20.01 10.14
N ARG A 491 -29.45 19.35 11.28
CA ARG A 491 -30.73 19.45 12.01
C ARG A 491 -30.93 20.79 12.72
N LEU A 492 -29.86 21.54 12.96
CA LEU A 492 -29.88 22.85 13.63
C LEU A 492 -30.13 23.99 12.61
N ILE A 493 -29.74 23.79 11.35
CA ILE A 493 -29.91 24.78 10.27
C ILE A 493 -31.29 24.56 9.61
N ARG A 494 -32.21 25.52 9.79
CA ARG A 494 -33.61 25.44 9.32
C ARG A 494 -33.77 25.51 7.79
N ALA A 495 -32.82 26.10 7.06
CA ALA A 495 -32.88 26.25 5.60
C ALA A 495 -32.50 24.94 4.88
N SER A 496 -33.50 24.09 4.61
CA SER A 496 -33.32 22.76 4.01
C SER A 496 -32.68 22.80 2.62
N VAL A 497 -32.97 23.81 1.80
CA VAL A 497 -32.48 23.91 0.41
C VAL A 497 -30.98 24.24 0.36
N VAL A 498 -30.53 25.24 1.12
CA VAL A 498 -29.12 25.65 1.21
C VAL A 498 -28.23 24.50 1.70
N ARG A 499 -28.73 23.71 2.66
CA ARG A 499 -28.04 22.53 3.20
C ARG A 499 -27.80 21.43 2.16
N HIS A 500 -28.79 21.14 1.32
CA HIS A 500 -28.64 20.10 0.30
C HIS A 500 -27.78 20.58 -0.87
N ILE A 501 -27.92 21.85 -1.28
CA ILE A 501 -27.13 22.42 -2.39
C ILE A 501 -25.66 22.54 -2.01
N LEU A 502 -25.33 23.08 -0.83
CA LEU A 502 -23.93 23.20 -0.40
C LEU A 502 -23.30 21.84 -0.09
N GLY A 503 -24.01 20.93 0.58
CA GLY A 503 -23.49 19.61 0.91
C GLY A 503 -23.32 18.70 -0.32
N ALA A 504 -24.27 18.70 -1.25
CA ALA A 504 -24.16 17.94 -2.49
C ALA A 504 -23.20 18.60 -3.49
N GLY A 505 -23.16 19.93 -3.55
CA GLY A 505 -22.24 20.69 -4.41
C GLY A 505 -20.78 20.55 -3.96
N LEU A 506 -20.49 20.59 -2.66
CA LEU A 506 -19.14 20.43 -2.14
C LEU A 506 -18.63 18.98 -2.24
N LEU A 507 -19.47 18.00 -1.88
CA LEU A 507 -19.14 16.58 -2.06
C LEU A 507 -19.00 16.23 -3.55
N GLY A 508 -19.96 16.68 -4.37
CA GLY A 508 -19.93 16.50 -5.82
C GLY A 508 -18.71 17.17 -6.44
N GLY A 509 -18.39 18.39 -6.03
CA GLY A 509 -17.21 19.12 -6.46
C GLY A 509 -15.91 18.37 -6.15
N LEU A 510 -15.74 17.87 -4.92
CA LEU A 510 -14.56 17.08 -4.53
C LEU A 510 -14.42 15.77 -5.31
N VAL A 511 -15.53 15.06 -5.49
CA VAL A 511 -15.57 13.84 -6.30
C VAL A 511 -15.21 14.15 -7.75
N VAL A 512 -15.75 15.23 -8.31
CA VAL A 512 -15.45 15.67 -9.69
C VAL A 512 -13.99 16.08 -9.80
N THR A 513 -13.44 16.86 -8.86
CA THR A 513 -12.01 17.22 -8.84
C THR A 513 -11.13 15.99 -8.81
N THR A 514 -11.46 15.02 -7.97
CA THR A 514 -10.71 13.76 -7.88
C THR A 514 -10.80 12.98 -9.19
N LEU A 515 -11.99 12.93 -9.81
CA LEU A 515 -12.17 12.30 -11.13
C LEU A 515 -11.38 13.03 -12.23
N VAL A 516 -11.35 14.36 -12.22
CA VAL A 516 -10.56 15.16 -13.16
C VAL A 516 -9.07 14.84 -13.02
N TYR A 517 -8.54 14.78 -11.79
CA TYR A 517 -7.15 14.36 -11.57
C TYR A 517 -6.90 12.94 -12.03
N GLN A 518 -7.82 12.01 -11.77
CA GLN A 518 -7.70 10.63 -12.25
C GLN A 518 -7.70 10.56 -13.79
N ILE A 519 -8.49 11.39 -14.46
CA ILE A 519 -8.50 11.51 -15.92
C ILE A 519 -7.18 12.10 -16.42
N ILE A 520 -6.73 13.24 -15.86
CA ILE A 520 -5.44 13.85 -16.21
C ILE A 520 -4.32 12.82 -16.08
N PHE A 521 -4.27 12.13 -14.94
CA PHE A 521 -3.27 11.13 -14.65
C PHE A 521 -3.34 9.93 -15.61
N PHE A 522 -4.55 9.46 -15.93
CA PHE A 522 -4.77 8.42 -16.95
C PHE A 522 -4.23 8.83 -18.32
N TRP A 523 -4.44 10.08 -18.74
CA TRP A 523 -3.90 10.60 -20.01
C TRP A 523 -2.39 10.78 -19.96
N SER A 524 -1.84 11.26 -18.84
CA SER A 524 -0.39 11.43 -18.66
C SER A 524 0.35 10.09 -18.71
N ILE A 525 -0.18 9.05 -18.07
CA ILE A 525 0.41 7.70 -18.09
C ILE A 525 0.09 6.96 -19.39
N SER A 526 -1.03 7.27 -20.05
CA SER A 526 -1.50 6.64 -21.30
C SER A 526 -1.36 5.10 -21.28
N PRO A 527 -2.00 4.41 -20.32
CA PRO A 527 -1.77 2.98 -20.09
C PRO A 527 -2.39 2.08 -21.18
N LEU A 528 -3.37 2.58 -21.94
CA LEU A 528 -4.13 1.76 -22.88
C LEU A 528 -3.26 1.19 -24.00
N ALA A 529 -2.32 1.97 -24.53
CA ALA A 529 -1.49 1.52 -25.65
C ALA A 529 -0.67 0.28 -25.25
N VAL A 530 -0.02 0.29 -24.08
CA VAL A 530 0.78 -0.84 -23.59
C VAL A 530 -0.08 -2.03 -23.17
N VAL A 531 -1.27 -1.79 -22.61
CA VAL A 531 -2.22 -2.85 -22.20
C VAL A 531 -2.82 -3.56 -23.40
N LEU A 532 -3.18 -2.81 -24.45
CA LEU A 532 -3.74 -3.36 -25.69
C LEU A 532 -2.67 -3.94 -26.63
N GLY A 533 -1.39 -3.76 -26.30
CA GLY A 533 -0.27 -4.26 -27.11
C GLY A 533 0.05 -3.40 -28.33
N LEU A 534 -0.46 -2.17 -28.39
CA LEU A 534 -0.11 -1.17 -29.40
C LEU A 534 1.24 -0.50 -29.11
N GLU A 535 1.68 -0.55 -27.85
CA GLU A 535 2.98 -0.09 -27.36
C GLU A 535 3.68 -1.25 -26.62
N SER A 536 5.00 -1.36 -26.74
CA SER A 536 5.78 -2.37 -26.03
C SER A 536 5.98 -1.96 -24.57
N LYS A 537 6.27 -2.91 -23.66
CA LYS A 537 6.60 -2.56 -22.27
C LYS A 537 7.84 -1.66 -22.23
N ASP A 538 8.83 -1.93 -23.08
CA ASP A 538 10.07 -1.15 -23.20
C ASP A 538 9.80 0.31 -23.57
N ALA A 539 8.96 0.57 -24.59
CA ALA A 539 8.60 1.92 -25.00
C ALA A 539 7.82 2.67 -23.91
N PHE A 540 6.88 1.97 -23.24
CA PHE A 540 6.13 2.52 -22.11
C PHE A 540 7.06 2.92 -20.95
N LEU A 541 8.04 2.07 -20.62
CA LEU A 541 8.97 2.32 -19.53
C LEU A 541 9.92 3.48 -19.87
N GLN A 542 10.45 3.55 -21.09
CA GLN A 542 11.32 4.66 -21.53
C GLN A 542 10.68 6.04 -21.37
N ARG A 543 9.34 6.16 -21.51
CA ARG A 543 8.64 7.44 -21.34
C ARG A 543 8.06 7.70 -19.94
N THR A 544 7.99 6.68 -19.09
CA THR A 544 7.27 6.76 -17.80
C THR A 544 8.19 6.61 -16.59
N VAL A 545 9.30 5.88 -16.74
CA VAL A 545 10.27 5.61 -15.68
C VAL A 545 11.56 6.34 -16.02
N TYR A 546 11.93 7.32 -15.20
CA TYR A 546 12.95 8.32 -15.57
C TYR A 546 14.37 7.75 -15.66
N ASP A 547 14.71 6.69 -14.92
CA ASP A 547 16.03 6.06 -14.95
C ASP A 547 16.14 4.98 -16.02
N TYR A 548 15.01 4.46 -16.51
CA TYR A 548 14.95 3.35 -17.46
C TYR A 548 15.72 3.58 -18.77
N PRO A 549 15.69 4.77 -19.41
CA PRO A 549 16.52 5.04 -20.60
C PRO A 549 18.02 4.88 -20.36
N ALA A 550 18.53 5.39 -19.23
CA ALA A 550 19.93 5.25 -18.85
C ALA A 550 20.30 3.81 -18.52
N LEU A 551 19.41 3.08 -17.82
CA LEU A 551 19.58 1.64 -17.55
C LEU A 551 19.62 0.84 -18.85
N LYS A 552 18.76 1.16 -19.81
CA LYS A 552 18.75 0.50 -21.13
C LYS A 552 20.04 0.77 -21.90
N TYR A 553 20.49 2.03 -21.96
CA TYR A 553 21.76 2.39 -22.56
C TYR A 553 22.91 1.59 -21.93
N ALA A 554 22.96 1.57 -20.59
CA ALA A 554 23.95 0.79 -19.86
C ALA A 554 23.87 -0.70 -20.21
N GLN A 555 22.64 -1.22 -20.36
CA GLN A 555 22.41 -2.61 -20.68
C GLN A 555 22.94 -3.01 -22.05
N ASP A 556 22.78 -2.12 -23.03
CA ASP A 556 23.14 -2.33 -24.42
C ASP A 556 24.61 -2.02 -24.73
N GLN A 557 25.23 -1.05 -24.03
CA GLN A 557 26.55 -0.51 -24.38
C GLN A 557 27.68 -0.89 -23.42
N LEU A 558 27.39 -1.17 -22.15
CA LEU A 558 28.42 -1.48 -21.16
C LEU A 558 28.68 -2.98 -21.06
N PRO A 559 29.92 -3.39 -20.73
CA PRO A 559 30.23 -4.79 -20.53
C PRO A 559 29.50 -5.35 -19.30
N THR A 560 29.32 -6.67 -19.26
CA THR A 560 28.53 -7.36 -18.22
C THR A 560 29.15 -7.30 -16.82
N ASP A 561 30.44 -7.00 -16.72
CA ASP A 561 31.19 -6.79 -15.47
C ASP A 561 31.18 -5.33 -15.00
N ALA A 562 30.55 -4.43 -15.74
CA ALA A 562 30.35 -3.05 -15.29
C ALA A 562 29.57 -3.02 -13.96
N ARG A 563 29.90 -2.04 -13.10
CA ARG A 563 29.31 -1.86 -11.78
C ARG A 563 28.94 -0.40 -11.61
N ILE A 564 27.65 -0.14 -11.65
CA ILE A 564 27.06 1.20 -11.75
C ILE A 564 26.50 1.58 -10.38
N MET A 565 27.14 2.53 -9.71
CA MET A 565 26.60 3.12 -8.48
C MET A 565 25.50 4.11 -8.83
N MET A 566 24.25 3.80 -8.45
CA MET A 566 23.10 4.67 -8.72
C MET A 566 22.96 5.70 -7.60
N MET A 567 23.46 6.91 -7.78
CA MET A 567 23.45 7.94 -6.74
C MET A 567 22.04 8.53 -6.57
N TRP A 568 21.55 8.55 -5.33
CA TRP A 568 20.21 9.04 -4.96
C TRP A 568 19.04 8.32 -5.66
N ASP A 569 19.30 7.14 -6.23
CA ASP A 569 18.31 6.33 -6.93
C ASP A 569 18.37 4.86 -6.51
N GLY A 570 17.25 4.34 -6.03
CA GLY A 570 17.11 2.98 -5.52
C GLY A 570 16.41 2.01 -6.47
N GLN A 571 16.05 2.42 -7.68
CA GLN A 571 15.19 1.63 -8.58
C GLN A 571 15.89 0.43 -9.23
N GLY A 572 16.12 -0.62 -8.44
CA GLY A 572 16.82 -1.83 -8.90
C GLY A 572 15.98 -2.83 -9.71
N TYR A 573 14.67 -2.63 -9.85
CA TYR A 573 13.77 -3.66 -10.40
C TYR A 573 14.01 -4.01 -11.87
N TYR A 574 14.28 -3.01 -12.71
CA TYR A 574 14.53 -3.19 -14.15
C TYR A 574 16.02 -3.30 -14.50
N CYS A 575 16.91 -3.11 -13.53
CA CYS A 575 18.33 -3.33 -13.77
C CYS A 575 18.73 -4.79 -13.57
N ASP A 576 19.84 -5.17 -14.20
CA ASP A 576 20.51 -6.46 -13.99
C ASP A 576 21.63 -6.35 -12.95
N GLN A 577 22.56 -7.30 -12.96
CA GLN A 577 23.62 -7.42 -11.96
C GLN A 577 24.65 -6.28 -12.00
N ARG A 578 24.61 -5.41 -13.03
CA ARG A 578 25.50 -4.26 -13.15
C ARG A 578 25.17 -3.16 -12.15
N CYS A 579 23.90 -3.01 -11.75
CA CYS A 579 23.52 -1.92 -10.86
C CYS A 579 23.84 -2.19 -9.40
N LEU A 580 24.20 -1.11 -8.72
CA LEU A 580 24.27 -0.97 -7.27
C LEU A 580 23.27 0.13 -6.89
N PRO A 581 21.97 -0.21 -6.72
CA PRO A 581 20.94 0.76 -6.37
C PRO A 581 21.19 1.33 -4.98
N ASP A 582 21.04 2.65 -4.84
CA ASP A 582 21.12 3.34 -3.55
C ASP A 582 19.71 3.45 -2.97
N ALA A 583 19.18 2.33 -2.44
CA ALA A 583 17.82 2.29 -1.92
C ALA A 583 17.58 3.28 -0.77
N GLU A 584 18.62 3.66 -0.04
CA GLU A 584 18.52 4.68 1.00
C GLU A 584 18.76 6.11 0.51
N GLN A 585 19.19 6.26 -0.73
CA GLN A 585 19.51 7.53 -1.38
C GLN A 585 20.58 8.34 -0.62
N ALA A 586 21.54 7.65 0.00
CA ALA A 586 22.53 8.26 0.88
C ALA A 586 23.95 7.71 0.71
N GLN A 587 24.15 6.61 -0.03
CA GLN A 587 25.45 5.94 -0.12
C GLN A 587 26.56 6.87 -0.63
N TRP A 588 26.31 7.59 -1.74
CA TRP A 588 27.29 8.56 -2.25
C TRP A 588 27.59 9.66 -1.23
N THR A 589 26.56 10.17 -0.56
CA THR A 589 26.68 11.23 0.44
C THR A 589 27.53 10.77 1.63
N LEU A 590 27.35 9.54 2.09
CA LEU A 590 28.14 8.97 3.19
C LEU A 590 29.62 8.80 2.80
N ILE A 591 29.91 8.36 1.57
CA ILE A 591 31.29 8.20 1.09
C ILE A 591 31.98 9.58 0.96
N SER A 592 31.34 10.51 0.26
CA SER A 592 31.88 11.86 0.01
C SER A 592 32.02 12.72 1.26
N ASN A 593 31.26 12.44 2.32
CA ASN A 593 31.44 13.10 3.61
C ASN A 593 32.74 12.73 4.33
N THR A 594 33.41 11.65 3.93
CA THR A 594 34.64 11.17 4.58
C THR A 594 35.89 11.35 3.71
N ILE A 595 35.72 11.40 2.38
CA ILE A 595 36.81 11.52 1.41
C ILE A 595 36.46 12.67 0.46
N TYR A 596 37.30 13.70 0.45
CA TYR A 596 37.05 14.91 -0.34
C TYR A 596 37.90 14.98 -1.61
N GLU A 597 39.07 14.35 -1.61
CA GLU A 597 39.98 14.42 -2.75
C GLU A 597 39.53 13.48 -3.89
N PRO A 598 39.39 13.97 -5.13
CA PRO A 598 38.88 13.17 -6.24
C PRO A 598 39.64 11.87 -6.53
N LEU A 599 40.97 11.88 -6.45
CA LEU A 599 41.80 10.68 -6.69
C LEU A 599 41.55 9.63 -5.60
N SER A 600 41.60 10.05 -4.34
CA SER A 600 41.30 9.19 -3.19
C SER A 600 39.86 8.62 -3.25
N LEU A 601 38.89 9.41 -3.72
CA LEU A 601 37.52 8.94 -3.97
C LEU A 601 37.47 7.88 -5.08
N ALA A 602 38.17 8.10 -6.20
CA ALA A 602 38.20 7.16 -7.31
C ALA A 602 38.82 5.82 -6.88
N SER A 603 39.92 5.84 -6.12
CA SER A 603 40.51 4.63 -5.54
C SER A 603 39.53 3.91 -4.61
N ALA A 604 38.85 4.62 -3.71
CA ALA A 604 37.87 4.02 -2.78
C ALA A 604 36.64 3.44 -3.49
N LEU A 605 36.19 4.04 -4.61
CA LEU A 605 35.12 3.49 -5.45
C LEU A 605 35.58 2.21 -6.16
N LYS A 606 36.79 2.21 -6.72
CA LYS A 606 37.38 1.04 -7.39
C LYS A 606 37.63 -0.12 -6.44
N GLU A 607 38.07 0.14 -5.21
CA GLU A 607 38.19 -0.89 -4.16
C GLU A 607 36.85 -1.56 -3.84
N ARG A 608 35.74 -0.83 -3.97
CA ARG A 608 34.37 -1.36 -3.86
C ARG A 608 33.86 -2.00 -5.16
N GLY A 609 34.70 -2.05 -6.19
CA GLY A 609 34.39 -2.59 -7.51
C GLY A 609 33.49 -1.69 -8.36
N VAL A 610 33.28 -0.42 -8.01
CA VAL A 610 32.47 0.52 -8.79
C VAL A 610 33.28 0.99 -10.00
N THR A 611 32.68 0.90 -11.18
CA THR A 611 33.31 1.35 -12.44
C THR A 611 32.58 2.54 -13.07
N HIS A 612 31.29 2.71 -12.79
CA HIS A 612 30.46 3.76 -13.34
C HIS A 612 29.61 4.41 -12.25
N MET A 613 29.25 5.67 -12.47
CA MET A 613 28.39 6.47 -11.60
C MET A 613 27.15 6.90 -12.39
N LEU A 614 25.96 6.64 -11.85
CA LEU A 614 24.70 7.06 -12.43
C LEU A 614 24.03 8.08 -11.50
N LEU A 615 24.05 9.35 -11.90
CA LEU A 615 23.44 10.45 -11.17
C LEU A 615 21.95 10.59 -11.54
N SER A 616 21.06 10.52 -10.55
CA SER A 616 19.66 10.90 -10.68
C SER A 616 19.42 12.35 -10.23
N MET A 617 19.07 13.22 -11.18
CA MET A 617 18.72 14.61 -10.88
C MET A 617 17.39 14.71 -10.12
N GLU A 618 16.42 13.84 -10.46
CA GLU A 618 15.12 13.79 -9.78
C GLU A 618 15.29 13.36 -8.31
N GLY A 619 16.06 12.28 -8.08
CA GLY A 619 16.36 11.78 -6.74
C GLY A 619 17.13 12.80 -5.89
N LEU A 620 18.13 13.45 -6.48
CA LEU A 620 18.89 14.52 -5.82
C LEU A 620 17.99 15.71 -5.46
N ASN A 621 17.18 16.21 -6.40
CA ASN A 621 16.28 17.35 -6.15
C ASN A 621 15.26 17.05 -5.04
N PHE A 622 14.79 15.81 -4.95
CA PHE A 622 13.93 15.36 -3.85
C PHE A 622 14.68 15.38 -2.52
N LEU A 623 15.89 14.81 -2.46
CA LEU A 623 16.67 14.76 -1.22
C LEU A 623 17.14 16.13 -0.73
N LEU A 624 17.43 17.08 -1.62
CA LEU A 624 17.78 18.45 -1.24
C LEU A 624 16.64 19.18 -0.51
N GLN A 625 15.38 18.78 -0.70
CA GLN A 625 14.24 19.30 0.07
C GLN A 625 14.22 18.76 1.51
N HIS A 626 14.98 17.70 1.77
CA HIS A 626 15.02 16.94 3.01
C HIS A 626 16.45 16.83 3.59
N ASP A 627 17.29 17.83 3.32
CA ASP A 627 18.70 17.88 3.72
C ASP A 627 18.97 18.96 4.80
N PRO A 628 18.52 18.74 6.06
CA PRO A 628 18.62 19.76 7.12
C PRO A 628 20.06 20.12 7.51
N MET A 629 21.04 19.32 7.12
CA MET A 629 22.45 19.49 7.45
C MET A 629 23.31 19.88 6.24
N GLY A 630 22.71 20.04 5.05
CA GLY A 630 23.44 20.36 3.82
C GLY A 630 24.41 19.27 3.34
N GLN A 631 24.26 18.02 3.80
CA GLN A 631 25.18 16.93 3.49
C GLN A 631 24.99 16.43 2.06
N HIS A 632 23.75 16.30 1.60
CA HIS A 632 23.47 15.92 0.21
C HIS A 632 23.88 17.03 -0.75
N LEU A 633 23.69 18.31 -0.36
CA LEU A 633 24.16 19.45 -1.14
C LEU A 633 25.68 19.43 -1.31
N ALA A 634 26.43 19.30 -0.21
CA ALA A 634 27.89 19.23 -0.26
C ALA A 634 28.39 18.04 -1.10
N ALA A 635 27.74 16.87 -0.97
CA ALA A 635 28.05 15.69 -1.77
C ALA A 635 27.76 15.88 -3.26
N ALA A 636 26.69 16.59 -3.61
CA ALA A 636 26.33 16.92 -4.98
C ALA A 636 27.32 17.92 -5.59
N GLU A 637 27.70 18.96 -4.85
CA GLU A 637 28.71 19.93 -5.28
C GLU A 637 30.07 19.26 -5.50
N LEU A 638 30.48 18.37 -4.60
CA LEU A 638 31.71 17.60 -4.74
C LEU A 638 31.69 16.74 -6.00
N TYR A 639 30.58 16.04 -6.27
CA TYR A 639 30.44 15.25 -7.48
C TYR A 639 30.50 16.13 -8.73
N LEU A 640 29.61 17.11 -8.84
CA LEU A 640 29.38 17.90 -10.05
C LEU A 640 30.55 18.82 -10.40
N HIS A 641 31.21 19.41 -9.41
CA HIS A 641 32.22 20.44 -9.62
C HIS A 641 33.66 19.96 -9.46
N GLN A 642 33.90 18.84 -8.78
CA GLN A 642 35.26 18.35 -8.52
C GLN A 642 35.48 16.95 -9.09
N PHE A 643 34.80 15.94 -8.55
CA PHE A 643 35.04 14.55 -8.90
C PHE A 643 34.76 14.26 -10.38
N ARG A 644 33.61 14.72 -10.88
CA ARG A 644 33.17 14.45 -12.25
C ARG A 644 34.10 15.07 -13.29
N GLN A 645 34.58 16.29 -13.06
CA GLN A 645 35.49 16.99 -13.97
C GLN A 645 36.89 16.37 -13.98
N ALA A 646 37.36 15.92 -12.81
CA ALA A 646 38.71 15.38 -12.66
C ALA A 646 38.81 13.90 -13.07
N CYS A 647 37.80 13.10 -12.76
CA CYS A 647 37.93 11.65 -12.67
C CYS A 647 36.89 10.85 -13.43
N THR A 648 36.08 11.48 -14.26
CA THR A 648 35.05 10.76 -15.00
C THR A 648 34.96 11.15 -16.47
N ARG A 649 34.36 10.26 -17.27
CA ARG A 649 34.01 10.49 -18.67
C ARG A 649 32.51 10.25 -18.85
N GLU A 650 31.79 11.27 -19.32
CA GLU A 650 30.36 11.15 -19.61
C GLU A 650 30.13 10.16 -20.77
N LEU A 651 29.26 9.17 -20.54
CA LEU A 651 28.85 8.19 -21.55
C LEU A 651 27.42 8.42 -22.03
N TYR A 652 26.55 8.87 -21.12
CA TYR A 652 25.14 9.11 -21.40
C TYR A 652 24.59 10.27 -20.57
N ARG A 653 23.69 11.03 -21.16
CA ARG A 653 22.96 12.12 -20.51
C ARG A 653 21.58 12.27 -21.13
N ASP A 654 20.57 12.38 -20.28
CA ASP A 654 19.25 12.89 -20.64
C ASP A 654 18.82 14.01 -19.68
N GLN A 655 17.52 14.31 -19.62
CA GLN A 655 16.96 15.33 -18.74
C GLN A 655 17.08 14.97 -17.24
N TYR A 656 17.04 13.70 -16.89
CA TYR A 656 16.94 13.20 -15.52
C TYR A 656 18.21 12.50 -15.04
N MET A 657 18.97 11.90 -15.96
CA MET A 657 20.06 10.97 -15.66
C MET A 657 21.36 11.38 -16.33
N ILE A 658 22.47 11.16 -15.63
CA ILE A 658 23.83 11.30 -16.16
C ILE A 658 24.62 10.05 -15.78
N LEU A 659 25.17 9.35 -16.76
CA LEU A 659 26.01 8.17 -16.57
C LEU A 659 27.46 8.52 -16.94
N ASP A 660 28.34 8.38 -15.97
CA ASP A 660 29.76 8.66 -16.11
C ASP A 660 30.59 7.39 -15.82
N GLU A 661 31.65 7.18 -16.59
CA GLU A 661 32.68 6.15 -16.35
C GLU A 661 33.82 6.73 -15.50
N ILE A 662 34.32 5.98 -14.52
CA ILE A 662 35.46 6.42 -13.69
C ILE A 662 36.78 6.18 -14.42
N THR A 663 37.53 7.25 -14.71
CA THR A 663 38.76 7.22 -15.51
C THR A 663 40.04 7.47 -14.70
N CYS A 664 39.97 8.11 -13.53
CA CYS A 664 41.14 8.31 -12.65
C CYS A 664 41.70 6.98 -12.15
N HIS A 665 43.02 6.88 -12.05
CA HIS A 665 43.74 5.69 -11.56
C HIS A 665 44.33 5.87 -10.18
#